data_AF-A0A3M3Y8E3-F1
#
_entry.id   AF-A0A3M3Y8E3-F1
#
_cell.length_a   1.000
_cell.length_b   1.000
_cell.length_c   1.000
_cell.angle_alpha   90.00
_cell.angle_beta   90.00
_cell.angle_gamma   90.00
#
_symmetry.space_group_name_H-M   'P 1'
#
loop_
_entity.id
_entity.type
_entity.pdbx_description
1 polymer ?
#
loop_
_entity_poly.entity_id
_entity_poly.type
_entity_poly.pdbx_seq_one_letter_code
_entity_poly.pdbx_strand_id
1 'polypeptide(L)'
;MVNGRHYVELSGSTFQVQYNTQLRGWQIIDPQNPFAFFGNQPIRLDQQGQWQLVERQRLRGGGIGDSNYAPLPDEIPGSSTGSIPDEYEIPRAMQAGLDVVLSNKPYDPTGIGMEAYFESYFTELRQSFVARREKLYQDARTFLAEFTAPSRPQLPPLPQPVAVDNLIEHVFAHGNGLVFSEAPKSVASKRLLLLNMPLLAEQRVEVLYIEHLLTDKHLTKLARYRHLGKKSRSGSHEIKHYLHDLNRGALNNASTDYDYYHVIKAAHRYGIEVRPFSSSISYPFDGHPVAGAINDPAAAQKMSNFFGHTLINSDIASAPSRRWVALLNQKLATATDEVPGIADLQGVVSVHIQDIPAGRPTRITQGSSGLPGPHRPARSDFTIAFSDPTLIVPTAPLPSPTHLDDVLRRELKGSSASPSGERWAGQYGFVQEETGAWARVAPEDWSVENPVTAIQQSLADAVYEMPLETRANLHRLANFEKKGLDMNYLFDDPELDAVRHTFAARRTKLQTDAAALSAVQLPPRPNLPAVNPQTSLPELFETLYSHTDGIVIGESHFSVASKKMIIDNLPLLAQQNVKTLYMEHLLTDLHQADLDRFFETGQMSKNLLHDLKVLDRGHRTDPDKVYTFEQLVIKARQQGVEVRAIDCAASYHLDDIASEDSLTRQQMMNYFASRTMRKHQEVMGSHRWIALVGNSHSNVYQGVVPGIAELEGGIGLRVIDVAPGHSRGVALDPGELVSGDIGAFQVHIKGDYRVEMEVLRVRDAVRPPQPLTLEQRLARPGMFLVEQGKDNLQTIVHRARDTWIHRTPVLVNAEGKLYLERVRWPRIHLIPFDDMDALVKALEEMNLTQIG
;
A
#
# COMPACT_ATOMS: atom_id res chain seq x y z
N MET A 1 0.77 -51.03 -51.23
CA MET A 1 0.18 -50.02 -50.32
C MET A 1 -0.05 -50.71 -49.00
N VAL A 2 0.45 -50.15 -47.89
CA VAL A 2 0.32 -50.72 -46.54
C VAL A 2 -0.13 -49.59 -45.61
N ASN A 3 -1.23 -49.76 -44.88
CA ASN A 3 -1.79 -48.74 -43.97
C ASN A 3 -1.95 -47.34 -44.60
N GLY A 4 -2.45 -47.27 -45.84
CA GLY A 4 -2.63 -46.00 -46.56
C GLY A 4 -1.34 -45.36 -47.11
N ARG A 5 -0.17 -45.95 -46.87
CA ARG A 5 1.13 -45.49 -47.37
C ARG A 5 1.54 -46.24 -48.64
N HIS A 6 2.14 -45.52 -49.57
CA HIS A 6 2.62 -46.06 -50.83
C HIS A 6 4.11 -46.35 -50.76
N TYR A 7 4.51 -47.48 -51.33
CA TYR A 7 5.90 -47.93 -51.38
C TYR A 7 6.22 -48.38 -52.79
N VAL A 8 7.45 -48.16 -53.21
CA VAL A 8 8.00 -48.66 -54.48
C VAL A 8 9.30 -49.38 -54.22
N GLU A 9 9.63 -50.33 -55.08
CA GLU A 9 10.96 -50.93 -55.13
C GLU A 9 11.76 -50.23 -56.23
N LEU A 10 12.94 -49.74 -55.87
CA LEU A 10 13.88 -49.07 -56.76
C LEU A 10 15.27 -49.65 -56.52
N SER A 11 15.90 -50.22 -57.55
CA SER A 11 17.24 -50.82 -57.47
C SER A 11 17.42 -51.83 -56.31
N GLY A 12 16.39 -52.64 -56.03
CA GLY A 12 16.41 -53.67 -54.98
C GLY A 12 16.20 -53.19 -53.55
N SER A 13 15.79 -51.93 -53.36
CA SER A 13 15.44 -51.36 -52.05
C SER A 13 14.02 -50.79 -52.07
N THR A 14 13.29 -50.94 -50.96
CA THR A 14 11.92 -50.42 -50.81
C THR A 14 11.93 -49.00 -50.23
N PHE A 15 11.30 -48.06 -50.93
CA PHE A 15 11.20 -46.66 -50.52
C PHE A 15 9.73 -46.26 -50.32
N GLN A 16 9.46 -45.44 -49.31
CA GLN A 16 8.14 -44.81 -49.17
C GLN A 16 8.02 -43.66 -50.17
N VAL A 17 6.87 -43.60 -50.85
CA VAL A 17 6.61 -42.60 -51.89
C VAL A 17 5.31 -41.85 -51.67
N GLN A 18 5.25 -40.65 -52.22
CA GLN A 18 4.05 -39.83 -52.24
C GLN A 18 3.83 -39.28 -53.65
N TYR A 19 2.57 -39.17 -54.07
CA TYR A 19 2.24 -38.54 -55.34
C TYR A 19 2.30 -37.00 -55.17
N ASN A 20 3.18 -36.36 -55.94
CA ASN A 20 3.30 -34.91 -56.00
C ASN A 20 2.42 -34.38 -57.13
N THR A 21 1.38 -33.62 -56.77
CA THR A 21 0.40 -33.07 -57.71
C THR A 21 0.98 -31.97 -58.59
N GLN A 22 1.98 -31.21 -58.11
CA GLN A 22 2.66 -30.17 -58.90
C GLN A 22 3.58 -30.78 -59.96
N LEU A 23 4.24 -31.89 -59.65
CA LEU A 23 5.11 -32.62 -60.57
C LEU A 23 4.36 -33.66 -61.42
N ARG A 24 3.07 -33.90 -61.13
CA ARG A 24 2.25 -34.99 -61.70
C ARG A 24 2.99 -36.33 -61.72
N GLY A 25 3.65 -36.66 -60.62
CA GLY A 25 4.53 -37.83 -60.53
C GLY A 25 4.74 -38.29 -59.10
N TRP A 26 5.25 -39.50 -58.93
CA TRP A 26 5.60 -40.05 -57.63
C TRP A 26 6.97 -39.52 -57.20
N GLN A 27 7.18 -39.33 -55.91
CA GLN A 27 8.49 -38.96 -55.35
C GLN A 27 8.79 -39.80 -54.11
N ILE A 28 10.05 -40.19 -53.95
CA ILE A 28 10.56 -40.78 -52.71
C ILE A 28 10.57 -39.69 -51.64
N ILE A 29 10.05 -40.03 -50.46
CA ILE A 29 9.91 -39.15 -49.31
C ILE A 29 10.63 -39.73 -48.09
N ASP A 30 11.02 -38.86 -47.17
CA ASP A 30 11.42 -39.27 -45.82
C ASP A 30 10.16 -39.64 -45.01
N PRO A 31 10.01 -40.87 -44.50
CA PRO A 31 8.88 -41.26 -43.67
C PRO A 31 8.69 -40.39 -42.42
N GLN A 32 9.76 -39.78 -41.91
CA GLN A 32 9.74 -38.90 -40.73
C GLN A 32 9.45 -37.44 -41.08
N ASN A 33 9.59 -37.05 -42.35
CA ASN A 33 9.27 -35.70 -42.83
C ASN A 33 8.76 -35.72 -44.30
N PRO A 34 7.53 -36.21 -44.55
CA PRO A 34 7.02 -36.45 -45.91
C PRO A 34 6.88 -35.18 -46.76
N PHE A 35 6.69 -34.04 -46.11
CA PHE A 35 6.40 -32.75 -46.75
C PHE A 35 7.64 -31.85 -46.84
N ALA A 36 8.84 -32.39 -46.60
CA ALA A 36 10.09 -31.65 -46.73
C ALA A 36 10.21 -31.03 -48.14
N PHE A 37 10.56 -29.74 -48.21
CA PHE A 37 10.71 -29.02 -49.48
C PHE A 37 11.96 -29.44 -50.27
N PHE A 38 12.94 -30.03 -49.59
CA PHE A 38 14.20 -30.53 -50.15
C PHE A 38 14.39 -32.00 -49.78
N GLY A 39 15.14 -32.75 -50.58
CA GLY A 39 15.39 -34.19 -50.35
C GLY A 39 14.46 -35.13 -51.12
N ASN A 40 13.26 -34.70 -51.51
CA ASN A 40 12.34 -35.52 -52.30
C ASN A 40 12.89 -35.82 -53.70
N GLN A 41 12.87 -37.10 -54.08
CA GLN A 41 13.39 -37.56 -55.36
C GLN A 41 12.24 -38.00 -56.28
N PRO A 42 11.93 -37.26 -57.36
CA PRO A 42 10.89 -37.67 -58.29
C PRO A 42 11.30 -38.97 -59.00
N ILE A 43 10.33 -39.86 -59.13
CA ILE A 43 10.45 -41.16 -59.78
C ILE A 43 9.34 -41.32 -60.81
N ARG A 44 9.62 -42.08 -61.86
CA ARG A 44 8.65 -42.43 -62.90
C ARG A 44 8.82 -43.88 -63.32
N LEU A 45 7.76 -44.46 -63.87
CA LEU A 45 7.85 -45.75 -64.55
C LEU A 45 8.46 -45.54 -65.94
N ASP A 46 9.32 -46.46 -66.35
CA ASP A 46 9.85 -46.51 -67.71
C ASP A 46 9.00 -47.34 -68.67
N GLN A 47 9.47 -47.48 -69.91
CA GLN A 47 8.77 -48.24 -70.96
C GLN A 47 8.65 -49.74 -70.65
N GLN A 48 9.35 -50.23 -69.62
CA GLN A 48 9.39 -51.62 -69.19
C GLN A 48 8.65 -51.82 -67.85
N GLY A 49 8.06 -50.77 -67.28
CA GLY A 49 7.31 -50.81 -66.03
C GLY A 49 8.18 -50.84 -64.77
N GLN A 50 9.46 -50.47 -64.86
CA GLN A 50 10.36 -50.33 -63.72
C GLN A 50 10.41 -48.88 -63.23
N TRP A 51 10.46 -48.67 -61.92
CA TRP A 51 10.65 -47.33 -61.34
C TRP A 51 12.08 -46.85 -61.61
N GLN A 52 12.23 -45.59 -62.02
CA GLN A 52 13.53 -44.93 -62.15
C GLN A 52 13.49 -43.49 -61.66
N LEU A 53 14.64 -43.00 -61.19
CA LEU A 53 14.84 -41.61 -60.78
C LEU A 53 14.74 -40.67 -61.97
N VAL A 54 14.03 -39.56 -61.80
CA VAL A 54 13.96 -38.49 -62.79
C VAL A 54 15.15 -37.56 -62.59
N GLU A 55 16.07 -37.52 -63.56
CA GLU A 55 17.19 -36.57 -63.55
C GLU A 55 16.68 -35.13 -63.53
N ARG A 56 17.13 -34.34 -62.55
CA ARG A 56 16.79 -32.91 -62.46
C ARG A 56 17.53 -32.12 -63.55
N GLN A 57 16.80 -31.45 -64.45
CA GLN A 57 17.39 -30.37 -65.25
C GLN A 57 17.80 -29.22 -64.30
N ARG A 58 19.10 -29.05 -64.10
CA ARG A 58 19.68 -28.02 -63.21
C ARG A 58 19.41 -26.62 -63.79
N LEU A 59 18.73 -25.75 -63.04
CA LEU A 59 18.97 -24.30 -63.13
C LEU A 59 20.18 -23.98 -62.25
N ARG A 60 21.27 -23.48 -62.86
CA ARG A 60 22.45 -22.95 -62.15
C ARG A 60 22.09 -21.64 -61.46
N GLY A 61 21.65 -21.72 -60.20
CA GLY A 61 21.62 -20.60 -59.25
C GLY A 61 22.64 -20.88 -58.14
N GLY A 62 23.54 -19.93 -57.85
CA GLY A 62 24.76 -20.14 -57.07
C GLY A 62 24.56 -20.66 -55.65
N GLY A 63 25.10 -21.85 -55.40
CA GLY A 63 25.40 -22.42 -54.08
C GLY A 63 26.50 -23.45 -54.29
N ILE A 64 27.63 -23.27 -53.60
CA ILE A 64 28.86 -24.04 -53.78
C ILE A 64 28.69 -25.48 -53.25
N GLY A 65 29.04 -26.47 -54.08
CA GLY A 65 29.53 -27.79 -53.65
C GLY A 65 28.60 -28.97 -53.86
N ASP A 66 29.10 -30.00 -54.56
CA ASP A 66 28.49 -31.32 -54.68
C ASP A 66 28.24 -31.95 -53.31
N SER A 67 26.97 -32.12 -52.92
CA SER A 67 26.59 -32.85 -51.71
C SER A 67 26.47 -34.35 -52.01
N ASN A 68 27.62 -35.03 -52.07
CA ASN A 68 27.65 -36.40 -51.58
C ASN A 68 27.31 -36.33 -50.09
N TYR A 69 26.24 -37.01 -49.70
CA TYR A 69 25.82 -37.19 -48.32
C TYR A 69 26.99 -37.76 -47.50
N ALA A 70 27.64 -36.92 -46.71
CA ALA A 70 28.36 -37.40 -45.54
C ALA A 70 27.32 -37.52 -44.40
N PRO A 71 27.27 -38.65 -43.67
CA PRO A 71 26.52 -38.72 -42.43
C PRO A 71 26.99 -37.58 -41.53
N LEU A 72 26.05 -36.88 -40.91
CA LEU A 72 26.36 -36.02 -39.78
C LEU A 72 27.15 -36.89 -38.78
N PRO A 73 28.35 -36.47 -38.34
CA PRO A 73 29.06 -37.21 -37.31
C PRO A 73 28.15 -37.33 -36.09
N ASP A 74 28.14 -38.52 -35.47
CA ASP A 74 27.46 -38.77 -34.20
C ASP A 74 27.74 -37.62 -33.24
N GLU A 75 26.67 -37.03 -32.72
CA GLU A 75 26.72 -35.92 -31.77
C GLU A 75 27.66 -36.29 -30.61
N ILE A 76 28.68 -35.46 -30.40
CA ILE A 76 29.38 -35.42 -29.11
C ILE A 76 28.32 -35.02 -28.08
N PRO A 77 28.08 -35.82 -27.01
CA PRO A 77 27.01 -35.55 -26.05
C PRO A 77 27.33 -34.26 -25.29
N GLY A 78 26.68 -33.18 -25.68
CA GLY A 78 26.77 -31.88 -25.04
C GLY A 78 25.37 -31.33 -24.82
N SER A 79 24.91 -31.37 -23.56
CA SER A 79 23.59 -30.94 -23.07
C SER A 79 22.46 -31.96 -23.24
N SER A 80 22.61 -33.14 -22.64
CA SER A 80 21.46 -33.97 -22.28
C SER A 80 20.55 -33.21 -21.30
N THR A 81 19.29 -32.97 -21.67
CA THR A 81 18.17 -32.90 -20.70
C THR A 81 17.93 -34.30 -20.12
N GLY A 82 18.98 -34.91 -19.56
CA GLY A 82 19.12 -36.37 -19.39
C GLY A 82 18.24 -37.02 -18.32
N SER A 83 17.25 -36.32 -17.78
CA SER A 83 16.35 -36.86 -16.75
C SER A 83 14.94 -36.26 -16.73
N ILE A 84 14.53 -35.49 -17.74
CA ILE A 84 13.11 -35.10 -17.84
C ILE A 84 12.34 -36.30 -18.38
N PRO A 85 11.21 -36.70 -17.77
CA PRO A 85 10.41 -37.80 -18.29
C PRO A 85 9.94 -37.54 -19.73
N ASP A 86 10.25 -38.46 -20.65
CA ASP A 86 9.85 -38.42 -22.07
C ASP A 86 8.33 -38.25 -22.25
N GLU A 87 7.54 -38.51 -21.22
CA GLU A 87 6.08 -38.34 -21.14
C GLU A 87 5.61 -36.87 -21.18
N TYR A 88 6.48 -35.91 -20.83
CA TYR A 88 6.14 -34.48 -20.81
C TYR A 88 6.63 -33.71 -22.04
N GLU A 89 7.13 -34.41 -23.05
CA GLU A 89 7.56 -33.83 -24.33
C GLU A 89 6.88 -34.54 -25.50
N ILE A 90 6.87 -33.88 -26.67
CA ILE A 90 6.47 -34.55 -27.90
C ILE A 90 7.60 -35.47 -28.40
N PRO A 91 7.31 -36.73 -28.77
CA PRO A 91 8.31 -37.66 -29.29
C PRO A 91 9.07 -37.07 -30.49
N ARG A 92 10.40 -37.32 -30.55
CA ARG A 92 11.28 -36.76 -31.60
C ARG A 92 10.75 -36.96 -33.02
N ALA A 93 10.21 -38.13 -33.33
CA ALA A 93 9.64 -38.45 -34.64
C ALA A 93 8.42 -37.58 -35.03
N MET A 94 7.77 -36.94 -34.06
CA MET A 94 6.57 -36.13 -34.27
C MET A 94 6.82 -34.62 -34.13
N GLN A 95 8.01 -34.19 -33.69
CA GLN A 95 8.34 -32.78 -33.47
C GLN A 95 8.27 -31.94 -34.76
N ALA A 96 8.53 -32.54 -35.93
CA ALA A 96 8.42 -31.86 -37.22
C ALA A 96 6.98 -31.36 -37.52
N GLY A 97 5.96 -31.98 -36.93
CA GLY A 97 4.55 -31.58 -37.07
C GLY A 97 4.06 -30.62 -36.00
N LEU A 98 4.91 -30.21 -35.04
CA LEU A 98 4.49 -29.48 -33.85
C LEU A 98 3.83 -28.13 -34.18
N ASP A 99 4.35 -27.40 -35.16
CA ASP A 99 3.80 -26.10 -35.58
C ASP A 99 2.35 -26.21 -36.05
N VAL A 100 2.00 -27.33 -36.69
CA VAL A 100 0.64 -27.59 -37.16
C VAL A 100 -0.30 -27.82 -35.98
N VAL A 101 0.13 -28.62 -35.00
CA VAL A 101 -0.64 -28.90 -33.78
C VAL A 101 -0.89 -27.62 -33.00
N LEU A 102 0.16 -26.87 -32.72
CA LEU A 102 0.11 -25.66 -31.90
C LEU A 102 -0.79 -24.58 -32.54
N SER A 103 -0.79 -24.48 -33.88
CA SER A 103 -1.62 -23.48 -34.58
C SER A 103 -3.13 -23.67 -34.40
N ASN A 104 -3.58 -24.90 -34.11
CA ASN A 104 -4.99 -25.32 -34.04
C ASN A 104 -5.87 -24.87 -35.23
N LYS A 105 -5.27 -24.61 -36.39
CA LYS A 105 -5.96 -24.23 -37.62
C LYS A 105 -5.99 -25.41 -38.59
N PRO A 106 -6.99 -25.48 -39.48
CA PRO A 106 -6.95 -26.41 -40.61
C PRO A 106 -5.67 -26.18 -41.40
N TYR A 107 -4.90 -27.25 -41.58
CA TYR A 107 -3.63 -27.19 -42.30
C TYR A 107 -3.83 -27.71 -43.72
N ASP A 108 -3.81 -26.80 -44.68
CA ASP A 108 -3.68 -27.15 -46.09
C ASP A 108 -2.61 -26.26 -46.75
N PRO A 109 -1.36 -26.72 -46.88
CA PRO A 109 -0.30 -25.97 -47.55
C PRO A 109 -0.53 -25.83 -49.06
N THR A 110 -1.49 -26.56 -49.63
CA THR A 110 -1.78 -26.56 -51.07
C THR A 110 -2.90 -25.59 -51.47
N GLY A 111 -3.76 -25.20 -50.52
CA GLY A 111 -4.85 -24.24 -50.73
C GLY A 111 -5.94 -24.71 -51.70
N ILE A 112 -6.06 -26.02 -51.94
CA ILE A 112 -7.02 -26.61 -52.89
C ILE A 112 -8.08 -27.49 -52.21
N GLY A 113 -8.27 -27.35 -50.90
CA GLY A 113 -9.34 -28.03 -50.16
C GLY A 113 -8.97 -29.44 -49.70
N MET A 114 -7.69 -29.67 -49.39
CA MET A 114 -7.18 -30.97 -48.91
C MET A 114 -7.05 -31.07 -47.39
N GLU A 115 -7.77 -30.23 -46.64
CA GLU A 115 -7.68 -30.16 -45.18
C GLU A 115 -7.95 -31.53 -44.54
N ALA A 116 -8.95 -32.28 -45.02
CA ALA A 116 -9.28 -33.59 -44.48
C ALA A 116 -8.14 -34.63 -44.64
N TYR A 117 -7.39 -34.54 -45.74
CA TYR A 117 -6.23 -35.42 -45.97
C TYR A 117 -5.11 -35.12 -44.99
N PHE A 118 -4.76 -33.85 -44.82
CA PHE A 118 -3.71 -33.45 -43.87
C PHE A 118 -4.13 -33.67 -42.42
N GLU A 119 -5.40 -33.45 -42.06
CA GLU A 119 -5.90 -33.75 -40.71
C GLU A 119 -5.75 -35.24 -40.35
N SER A 120 -5.95 -36.15 -41.32
CA SER A 120 -5.71 -37.58 -41.08
C SER A 120 -4.24 -37.89 -40.74
N TYR A 121 -3.29 -37.10 -41.26
CA TYR A 121 -1.86 -37.25 -41.00
C TYR A 121 -1.47 -36.75 -39.60
N PHE A 122 -2.09 -35.68 -39.11
CA PHE A 122 -1.79 -35.10 -37.80
C PHE A 122 -2.65 -35.64 -36.65
N THR A 123 -3.62 -36.51 -36.95
CA THR A 123 -4.55 -37.06 -35.94
C THR A 123 -3.82 -37.74 -34.78
N GLU A 124 -2.86 -38.64 -35.07
CA GLU A 124 -2.08 -39.36 -34.05
C GLU A 124 -1.27 -38.39 -33.18
N LEU A 125 -0.68 -37.36 -33.81
CA LEU A 125 0.08 -36.35 -33.10
C LEU A 125 -0.80 -35.47 -32.21
N ARG A 126 -1.97 -35.02 -32.68
CA ARG A 126 -2.93 -34.26 -31.86
C ARG A 126 -3.42 -35.09 -30.67
N GLN A 127 -3.72 -36.38 -30.87
CA GLN A 127 -4.11 -37.29 -29.79
C GLN A 127 -2.99 -37.47 -28.76
N SER A 128 -1.75 -37.67 -29.21
CA SER A 128 -0.56 -37.76 -28.35
C SER A 128 -0.36 -36.48 -27.53
N PHE A 129 -0.49 -35.31 -28.16
CA PHE A 129 -0.41 -34.01 -27.49
C PHE A 129 -1.46 -33.86 -26.39
N VAL A 130 -2.73 -34.16 -26.67
CA VAL A 130 -3.82 -34.09 -25.69
C VAL A 130 -3.60 -35.06 -24.52
N ALA A 131 -3.25 -36.31 -24.82
CA ALA A 131 -3.05 -37.34 -23.80
C ALA A 131 -1.90 -36.98 -22.83
N ARG A 132 -0.80 -36.43 -23.36
CA ARG A 132 0.36 -36.00 -22.56
C ARG A 132 0.03 -34.78 -21.69
N ARG A 133 -0.78 -33.85 -22.19
CA ARG A 133 -1.25 -32.70 -21.39
C ARG A 133 -2.16 -33.13 -20.25
N GLU A 134 -3.06 -34.08 -20.51
CA GLU A 134 -3.93 -34.65 -19.47
C GLU A 134 -3.11 -35.35 -18.38
N LYS A 135 -2.11 -36.14 -18.77
CA LYS A 135 -1.20 -36.80 -17.84
C LYS A 135 -0.38 -35.79 -17.02
N LEU A 136 0.24 -34.80 -17.67
CA LEU A 136 0.98 -33.75 -16.98
C LEU A 136 0.10 -32.99 -15.97
N TYR A 137 -1.16 -32.72 -16.31
CA TYR A 137 -2.11 -32.10 -15.38
C TYR A 137 -2.35 -32.96 -14.13
N GLN A 138 -2.59 -34.26 -14.31
CA GLN A 138 -2.83 -35.19 -13.20
C GLN A 138 -1.60 -35.32 -12.29
N ASP A 139 -0.41 -35.44 -12.87
CA ASP A 139 0.85 -35.56 -12.15
C ASP A 139 1.17 -34.26 -11.39
N ALA A 140 0.99 -33.09 -12.03
CA ALA A 140 1.18 -31.78 -11.40
C ALA A 140 0.23 -31.55 -10.22
N ARG A 141 -1.06 -31.93 -10.36
CA ARG A 141 -2.04 -31.81 -9.29
C ARG A 141 -1.68 -32.68 -8.09
N THR A 142 -1.24 -33.91 -8.35
CA THR A 142 -0.83 -34.86 -7.30
C THR A 142 0.41 -34.36 -6.58
N PHE A 143 1.44 -33.95 -7.32
CA PHE A 143 2.67 -33.40 -6.75
C PHE A 143 2.40 -32.20 -5.84
N LEU A 144 1.62 -31.22 -6.29
CA LEU A 144 1.37 -30.00 -5.52
C LEU A 144 0.51 -30.23 -4.28
N ALA A 145 -0.34 -31.26 -4.28
CA ALA A 145 -1.12 -31.64 -3.10
C ALA A 145 -0.24 -32.21 -1.97
N GLU A 146 0.88 -32.84 -2.32
CA GLU A 146 1.81 -33.49 -1.38
C GLU A 146 3.07 -32.63 -1.12
N PHE A 147 3.24 -31.52 -1.84
CA PHE A 147 4.45 -30.72 -1.79
C PHE A 147 4.62 -30.00 -0.44
N THR A 148 5.83 -30.07 0.10
CA THR A 148 6.25 -29.30 1.27
C THR A 148 7.36 -28.33 0.87
N ALA A 149 7.15 -27.05 1.15
CA ALA A 149 8.10 -26.01 0.75
C ALA A 149 9.45 -26.13 1.47
N PRO A 150 10.58 -25.98 0.75
CA PRO A 150 11.90 -25.89 1.37
C PRO A 150 12.03 -24.62 2.22
N SER A 151 12.99 -24.63 3.15
CA SER A 151 13.31 -23.45 3.96
C SER A 151 13.81 -22.31 3.06
N ARG A 152 13.15 -21.15 3.13
CA ARG A 152 13.60 -19.95 2.41
C ARG A 152 14.87 -19.36 3.05
N PRO A 153 15.77 -18.77 2.24
CA PRO A 153 16.95 -18.07 2.76
C PRO A 153 16.53 -16.88 3.62
N GLN A 154 17.21 -16.67 4.74
CA GLN A 154 17.04 -15.45 5.53
C GLN A 154 17.63 -14.26 4.76
N LEU A 155 16.82 -13.23 4.57
CA LEU A 155 17.24 -11.99 3.93
C LEU A 155 17.80 -11.04 5.01
N PRO A 156 19.11 -10.74 5.02
CA PRO A 156 19.64 -9.75 5.94
C PRO A 156 19.23 -8.33 5.50
N PRO A 157 19.27 -7.35 6.40
CA PRO A 157 18.91 -5.96 6.08
C PRO A 157 19.87 -5.37 5.05
N LEU A 158 19.35 -4.84 3.94
CA LEU A 158 20.13 -4.13 2.93
C LEU A 158 20.28 -2.64 3.31
N PRO A 159 21.49 -2.07 3.28
CA PRO A 159 21.68 -0.65 3.55
C PRO A 159 21.01 0.20 2.45
N GLN A 160 20.17 1.15 2.85
CA GLN A 160 19.51 2.05 1.89
C GLN A 160 20.43 3.24 1.52
N PRO A 161 20.45 3.68 0.25
CA PRO A 161 19.70 3.15 -0.91
C PRO A 161 20.35 1.87 -1.50
N VAL A 162 19.51 0.89 -1.83
CA VAL A 162 19.94 -0.36 -2.47
C VAL A 162 20.05 -0.14 -3.98
N ALA A 163 21.24 -0.37 -4.53
CA ALA A 163 21.46 -0.41 -5.97
C ALA A 163 21.24 -1.84 -6.52
N VAL A 164 20.88 -1.96 -7.81
CA VAL A 164 20.52 -3.24 -8.44
C VAL A 164 21.69 -4.23 -8.42
N ASP A 165 22.91 -3.72 -8.60
CA ASP A 165 24.14 -4.47 -8.50
C ASP A 165 24.32 -5.08 -7.10
N ASN A 166 24.24 -4.25 -6.06
CA ASN A 166 24.33 -4.70 -4.68
C ASN A 166 23.30 -5.78 -4.34
N LEU A 167 22.05 -5.65 -4.83
CA LEU A 167 21.03 -6.68 -4.62
C LEU A 167 21.40 -8.01 -5.30
N ILE A 168 21.81 -7.98 -6.56
CA ILE A 168 22.16 -9.19 -7.32
C ILE A 168 23.38 -9.89 -6.69
N GLU A 169 24.42 -9.14 -6.36
CA GLU A 169 25.61 -9.66 -5.67
C GLU A 169 25.24 -10.31 -4.33
N HIS A 170 24.35 -9.65 -3.59
CA HIS A 170 23.91 -10.13 -2.29
C HIS A 170 23.10 -11.43 -2.38
N VAL A 171 22.18 -11.54 -3.35
CA VAL A 171 21.41 -12.77 -3.58
C VAL A 171 22.36 -13.92 -3.89
N PHE A 172 23.33 -13.73 -4.79
CA PHE A 172 24.25 -14.79 -5.17
C PHE A 172 25.35 -15.09 -4.14
N ALA A 173 25.56 -14.21 -3.15
CA ALA A 173 26.39 -14.54 -1.98
C ALA A 173 25.75 -15.62 -1.08
N HIS A 174 24.41 -15.76 -1.11
CA HIS A 174 23.66 -16.63 -0.19
C HIS A 174 22.84 -17.73 -0.89
N GLY A 175 22.82 -17.75 -2.23
CA GLY A 175 22.08 -18.75 -2.99
C GLY A 175 22.61 -18.92 -4.41
N ASN A 176 22.16 -19.99 -5.07
CA ASN A 176 22.52 -20.29 -6.46
C ASN A 176 21.40 -19.97 -7.46
N GLY A 177 20.19 -19.64 -6.98
CA GLY A 177 19.03 -19.35 -7.83
C GLY A 177 18.44 -17.98 -7.55
N LEU A 178 17.93 -17.34 -8.59
CA LEU A 178 17.18 -16.09 -8.53
C LEU A 178 16.03 -16.13 -9.53
N VAL A 179 14.81 -15.83 -9.06
CA VAL A 179 13.62 -15.76 -9.91
C VAL A 179 13.20 -14.31 -10.07
N PHE A 180 13.24 -13.81 -11.31
CA PHE A 180 12.62 -12.55 -11.68
C PHE A 180 11.18 -12.80 -12.11
N SER A 181 10.26 -12.04 -11.50
CA SER A 181 8.86 -12.04 -11.86
C SER A 181 8.53 -10.80 -12.70
N GLU A 182 7.85 -11.01 -13.82
CA GLU A 182 7.53 -9.94 -14.78
C GLU A 182 6.09 -10.04 -15.30
N ALA A 183 5.63 -8.94 -15.91
CA ALA A 183 4.57 -9.00 -16.89
C ALA A 183 5.18 -9.38 -18.27
N PRO A 184 4.56 -10.26 -19.08
CA PRO A 184 5.14 -10.69 -20.36
C PRO A 184 5.48 -9.54 -21.32
N LYS A 185 4.72 -8.43 -21.28
CA LYS A 185 4.96 -7.23 -22.10
C LYS A 185 5.82 -6.15 -21.42
N SER A 186 6.25 -6.36 -20.17
CA SER A 186 7.13 -5.42 -19.46
C SER A 186 8.38 -5.15 -20.30
N VAL A 187 8.68 -3.89 -20.60
CA VAL A 187 9.94 -3.50 -21.25
C VAL A 187 11.03 -3.34 -20.19
N ALA A 188 10.65 -2.87 -18.99
CA ALA A 188 11.54 -2.64 -17.87
C ALA A 188 12.30 -3.92 -17.46
N SER A 189 11.63 -5.06 -17.43
CA SER A 189 12.23 -6.38 -17.13
C SER A 189 13.31 -6.82 -18.13
N LYS A 190 13.01 -6.75 -19.43
CA LYS A 190 13.97 -7.10 -20.49
C LYS A 190 15.14 -6.13 -20.46
N ARG A 191 14.86 -4.83 -20.29
CA ARG A 191 15.90 -3.79 -20.17
C ARG A 191 16.77 -4.01 -18.93
N LEU A 192 16.18 -4.33 -17.78
CA LEU A 192 16.91 -4.61 -16.53
C LEU A 192 17.90 -5.76 -16.75
N LEU A 193 17.44 -6.90 -17.30
CA LEU A 193 18.33 -8.02 -17.59
C LEU A 193 19.40 -7.64 -18.62
N LEU A 194 19.04 -6.97 -19.70
CA LEU A 194 20.00 -6.55 -20.73
C LEU A 194 21.13 -5.68 -20.18
N LEU A 195 20.81 -4.76 -19.27
CA LEU A 195 21.79 -3.88 -18.63
C LEU A 195 22.65 -4.63 -17.60
N ASN A 196 22.10 -5.65 -16.92
CA ASN A 196 22.78 -6.40 -15.87
C ASN A 196 23.35 -7.75 -16.33
N MET A 197 23.25 -8.10 -17.61
CA MET A 197 23.86 -9.32 -18.19
C MET A 197 25.37 -9.47 -17.88
N PRO A 198 26.21 -8.42 -17.97
CA PRO A 198 27.61 -8.51 -17.56
C PRO A 198 27.76 -8.90 -16.09
N LEU A 199 26.98 -8.26 -15.20
CA LEU A 199 27.01 -8.54 -13.77
C LEU A 199 26.57 -9.98 -13.48
N LEU A 200 25.52 -10.49 -14.14
CA LEU A 200 25.13 -11.89 -14.00
C LEU A 200 26.28 -12.84 -14.38
N ALA A 201 27.01 -12.53 -15.45
CA ALA A 201 28.19 -13.32 -15.84
C ALA A 201 29.34 -13.20 -14.82
N GLU A 202 29.58 -12.03 -14.25
CA GLU A 202 30.57 -11.80 -13.17
C GLU A 202 30.19 -12.59 -11.90
N GLN A 203 28.90 -12.64 -11.57
CA GLN A 203 28.33 -13.49 -10.54
C GLN A 203 28.26 -14.97 -10.94
N ARG A 204 28.91 -15.37 -12.04
CA ARG A 204 29.00 -16.77 -12.52
C ARG A 204 27.65 -17.43 -12.75
N VAL A 205 26.62 -16.66 -13.13
CA VAL A 205 25.36 -17.22 -13.61
C VAL A 205 25.63 -17.92 -14.94
N GLU A 206 25.35 -19.22 -15.00
CA GLU A 206 25.61 -20.04 -16.19
C GLU A 206 24.34 -20.29 -17.01
N VAL A 207 23.17 -20.24 -16.37
CA VAL A 207 21.88 -20.58 -17.01
C VAL A 207 20.85 -19.47 -16.79
N LEU A 208 20.14 -19.13 -17.87
CA LEU A 208 18.94 -18.29 -17.85
C LEU A 208 17.75 -19.10 -18.39
N TYR A 209 16.78 -19.39 -17.52
CA TYR A 209 15.51 -19.99 -17.92
C TYR A 209 14.55 -18.91 -18.42
N ILE A 210 13.90 -19.17 -19.56
CA ILE A 210 12.87 -18.31 -20.13
C ILE A 210 11.60 -19.13 -20.34
N GLU A 211 10.50 -18.68 -19.73
CA GLU A 211 9.17 -19.31 -19.76
C GLU A 211 8.74 -19.72 -21.18
N HIS A 212 8.88 -18.79 -22.13
CA HIS A 212 8.24 -18.88 -23.44
C HIS A 212 8.98 -19.76 -24.45
N LEU A 213 10.11 -20.36 -24.09
CA LEU A 213 10.85 -21.29 -24.95
C LEU A 213 10.48 -22.73 -24.62
N LEU A 214 10.52 -23.63 -25.62
CA LEU A 214 10.13 -25.03 -25.50
C LEU A 214 11.33 -25.98 -25.62
N THR A 215 11.43 -26.96 -24.72
CA THR A 215 12.49 -27.98 -24.73
C THR A 215 12.48 -28.82 -26.00
N ASP A 216 11.31 -29.24 -26.45
CA ASP A 216 11.08 -30.08 -27.62
C ASP A 216 11.03 -29.32 -28.97
N LYS A 217 11.39 -28.04 -28.98
CA LYS A 217 11.44 -27.20 -30.20
C LYS A 217 12.71 -26.38 -30.35
N HIS A 218 13.20 -25.74 -29.28
CA HIS A 218 14.19 -24.67 -29.43
C HIS A 218 15.64 -25.05 -29.05
N LEU A 219 15.87 -26.18 -28.37
CA LEU A 219 17.19 -26.53 -27.82
C LEU A 219 18.31 -26.50 -28.86
N THR A 220 18.13 -27.15 -30.02
CA THR A 220 19.16 -27.22 -31.08
C THR A 220 19.53 -25.83 -31.59
N LYS A 221 18.55 -24.94 -31.78
CA LYS A 221 18.79 -23.57 -32.23
C LYS A 221 19.46 -22.73 -31.15
N LEU A 222 19.04 -22.85 -29.89
CA LEU A 222 19.67 -22.16 -28.77
C LEU A 222 21.14 -22.56 -28.64
N ALA A 223 21.45 -23.86 -28.67
CA ALA A 223 22.82 -24.38 -28.62
C ALA A 223 23.69 -23.86 -29.78
N ARG A 224 23.16 -23.89 -31.02
CA ARG A 224 23.86 -23.35 -32.20
C ARG A 224 24.21 -21.87 -32.02
N TYR A 225 23.26 -21.05 -31.60
CA TYR A 225 23.49 -19.60 -31.45
C TYR A 225 24.31 -19.25 -30.22
N ARG A 226 24.31 -20.10 -29.17
CA ARG A 226 25.25 -20.00 -28.05
C ARG A 226 26.69 -20.21 -28.52
N HIS A 227 26.95 -21.24 -29.33
CA HIS A 227 28.29 -21.50 -29.87
C HIS A 227 28.79 -20.36 -30.79
N LEU A 228 27.87 -19.75 -31.55
CA LEU A 228 28.18 -18.56 -32.33
C LEU A 228 28.47 -17.36 -31.42
N GLY A 229 27.74 -17.18 -30.32
CA GLY A 229 28.01 -16.21 -29.26
C GLY A 229 28.39 -14.82 -29.80
N LYS A 230 29.56 -14.31 -29.40
CA LYS A 230 30.11 -13.02 -29.86
C LYS A 230 30.42 -12.93 -31.36
N LYS A 231 30.50 -14.06 -32.08
CA LYS A 231 30.85 -14.13 -33.52
C LYS A 231 29.67 -13.77 -34.43
N SER A 232 28.43 -13.83 -33.93
CA SER A 232 27.24 -13.47 -34.70
C SER A 232 26.61 -12.19 -34.18
N ARG A 233 26.28 -11.27 -35.09
CA ARG A 233 25.50 -10.06 -34.79
C ARG A 233 24.00 -10.35 -34.63
N SER A 234 23.54 -11.49 -35.15
CA SER A 234 22.12 -11.89 -35.20
C SER A 234 21.87 -13.20 -34.46
N GLY A 235 20.69 -13.32 -33.84
CA GLY A 235 20.20 -14.56 -33.25
C GLY A 235 19.39 -15.39 -34.24
N SER A 236 18.65 -16.39 -33.73
CA SER A 236 17.74 -17.19 -34.55
C SER A 236 16.51 -16.37 -34.97
N HIS A 237 16.34 -16.16 -36.27
CA HIS A 237 15.13 -15.54 -36.81
C HIS A 237 13.88 -16.37 -36.51
N GLU A 238 14.01 -17.70 -36.50
CA GLU A 238 12.92 -18.61 -36.15
C GLU A 238 12.42 -18.39 -34.71
N ILE A 239 13.33 -18.29 -33.74
CA ILE A 239 12.97 -17.98 -32.34
C ILE A 239 12.37 -16.58 -32.25
N LYS A 240 12.92 -15.61 -33.00
CA LYS A 240 12.37 -14.25 -33.06
C LYS A 240 10.92 -14.25 -33.55
N HIS A 241 10.63 -14.91 -34.66
CA HIS A 241 9.27 -15.00 -35.23
C HIS A 241 8.33 -15.76 -34.30
N TYR A 242 8.78 -16.89 -33.75
CA TYR A 242 8.00 -17.64 -32.78
C TYR A 242 7.60 -16.79 -31.56
N LEU A 243 8.55 -16.09 -30.93
CA LEU A 243 8.25 -15.24 -29.77
C LEU A 243 7.35 -14.05 -30.12
N HIS A 244 7.47 -13.51 -31.33
CA HIS A 244 6.62 -12.42 -31.82
C HIS A 244 5.17 -12.86 -32.05
N ASP A 245 4.96 -14.06 -32.59
CA ASP A 245 3.63 -14.54 -32.99
C ASP A 245 2.92 -15.37 -31.89
N LEU A 246 3.66 -15.76 -30.84
CA LEU A 246 3.18 -16.61 -29.75
C LEU A 246 1.90 -16.06 -29.11
N ASN A 247 0.88 -16.93 -28.98
CA ASN A 247 -0.45 -16.60 -28.44
C ASN A 247 -1.01 -15.29 -29.01
N ARG A 248 -0.95 -15.12 -30.35
CA ARG A 248 -1.44 -13.94 -31.08
C ARG A 248 -0.73 -12.64 -30.64
N GLY A 249 0.58 -12.71 -30.41
CA GLY A 249 1.39 -11.57 -30.02
C GLY A 249 1.27 -11.19 -28.54
N ALA A 250 1.00 -12.17 -27.68
CA ALA A 250 0.89 -11.96 -26.23
C ALA A 250 2.15 -11.35 -25.61
N LEU A 251 3.32 -11.61 -26.23
CA LEU A 251 4.63 -11.09 -25.79
C LEU A 251 5.04 -9.79 -26.47
N ASN A 252 4.29 -9.32 -27.48
CA ASN A 252 4.66 -8.14 -28.24
C ASN A 252 4.46 -6.88 -27.39
N ASN A 253 5.58 -6.25 -27.04
CA ASN A 253 5.66 -5.02 -26.24
C ASN A 253 5.98 -3.77 -27.09
N ALA A 254 5.89 -3.87 -28.42
CA ALA A 254 6.23 -2.83 -29.40
C ALA A 254 7.68 -2.31 -29.37
N SER A 255 8.52 -2.77 -28.44
CA SER A 255 9.92 -2.38 -28.37
C SER A 255 10.74 -3.08 -29.45
N THR A 256 11.63 -2.33 -30.08
CA THR A 256 12.61 -2.86 -31.04
C THR A 256 13.89 -3.36 -30.38
N ASP A 257 14.15 -2.97 -29.13
CA ASP A 257 15.44 -3.15 -28.46
C ASP A 257 15.35 -3.96 -27.16
N TYR A 258 14.16 -4.06 -26.56
CA TYR A 258 13.94 -4.66 -25.25
C TYR A 258 12.87 -5.76 -25.32
N ASP A 259 13.21 -6.87 -25.96
CA ASP A 259 12.37 -8.06 -26.08
C ASP A 259 13.14 -9.33 -25.64
N TYR A 260 12.44 -10.47 -25.57
CA TYR A 260 13.07 -11.76 -25.23
C TYR A 260 14.17 -12.16 -26.23
N TYR A 261 14.03 -11.84 -27.52
CA TYR A 261 15.04 -12.15 -28.52
C TYR A 261 16.37 -11.44 -28.23
N HIS A 262 16.31 -10.17 -27.79
CA HIS A 262 17.48 -9.41 -27.38
C HIS A 262 18.09 -9.95 -26.07
N VAL A 263 17.26 -10.33 -25.09
CA VAL A 263 17.73 -10.98 -23.86
C VAL A 263 18.50 -12.27 -24.19
N ILE A 264 17.98 -13.11 -25.08
CA ILE A 264 18.62 -14.35 -25.51
C ILE A 264 19.99 -14.08 -26.17
N LYS A 265 20.04 -13.10 -27.08
CA LYS A 265 21.30 -12.71 -27.73
C LYS A 265 22.32 -12.21 -26.73
N ALA A 266 21.91 -11.38 -25.77
CA ALA A 266 22.79 -10.85 -24.75
C ALA A 266 23.35 -11.97 -23.85
N ALA A 267 22.50 -12.89 -23.39
CA ALA A 267 22.91 -14.05 -22.61
C ALA A 267 24.03 -14.84 -23.32
N HIS A 268 23.79 -15.24 -24.58
CA HIS A 268 24.79 -15.97 -25.38
C HIS A 268 26.07 -15.17 -25.61
N ARG A 269 25.99 -13.84 -25.75
CA ARG A 269 27.18 -12.97 -25.89
C ARG A 269 28.05 -12.98 -24.64
N TYR A 270 27.46 -13.11 -23.45
CA TYR A 270 28.15 -13.19 -22.16
C TYR A 270 28.40 -14.63 -21.69
N GLY A 271 28.12 -15.64 -22.52
CA GLY A 271 28.41 -17.05 -22.21
C GLY A 271 27.35 -17.75 -21.35
N ILE A 272 26.26 -17.05 -21.01
CA ILE A 272 25.14 -17.60 -20.26
C ILE A 272 24.28 -18.45 -21.22
N GLU A 273 24.02 -19.68 -20.83
CA GLU A 273 23.16 -20.62 -21.55
C GLU A 273 21.70 -20.24 -21.36
N VAL A 274 20.98 -19.97 -22.44
CA VAL A 274 19.53 -19.85 -22.35
C VAL A 274 18.91 -21.24 -22.45
N ARG A 275 18.12 -21.61 -21.43
CA ARG A 275 17.35 -22.85 -21.41
C ARG A 275 15.85 -22.57 -21.50
N PRO A 276 15.11 -23.37 -22.27
CA PRO A 276 13.66 -23.43 -22.17
C PRO A 276 13.22 -23.73 -20.74
N PHE A 277 12.16 -23.07 -20.27
CA PHE A 277 11.51 -23.43 -19.00
C PHE A 277 10.29 -24.35 -19.22
N SER A 278 9.72 -24.33 -20.42
CA SER A 278 8.51 -25.10 -20.76
C SER A 278 8.82 -26.17 -21.80
N SER A 279 7.92 -27.14 -21.96
CA SER A 279 7.79 -27.99 -23.15
C SER A 279 6.54 -27.58 -23.91
N SER A 280 6.35 -28.10 -25.11
CA SER A 280 5.09 -27.90 -25.84
C SER A 280 3.86 -28.43 -25.07
N ILE A 281 4.05 -29.39 -24.16
CA ILE A 281 3.00 -29.97 -23.32
C ILE A 281 2.70 -29.09 -22.10
N SER A 282 3.71 -28.50 -21.45
CA SER A 282 3.48 -27.69 -20.24
C SER A 282 3.05 -26.25 -20.54
N TYR A 283 3.46 -25.69 -21.69
CA TYR A 283 3.17 -24.30 -22.03
C TYR A 283 1.66 -24.04 -22.29
N PRO A 284 1.09 -22.92 -21.82
CA PRO A 284 -0.32 -22.60 -21.99
C PRO A 284 -0.60 -21.92 -23.34
N PHE A 285 -0.68 -22.73 -24.41
CA PHE A 285 -1.09 -22.24 -25.73
C PHE A 285 -2.57 -21.89 -25.79
N ASP A 286 -2.90 -20.78 -26.46
CA ASP A 286 -4.28 -20.39 -26.76
C ASP A 286 -5.00 -21.50 -27.53
N GLY A 287 -6.23 -21.82 -27.13
CA GLY A 287 -7.08 -22.79 -27.84
C GLY A 287 -6.74 -24.27 -27.58
N HIS A 288 -5.89 -24.57 -26.59
CA HIS A 288 -5.54 -25.94 -26.17
C HIS A 288 -5.88 -26.23 -24.70
N PRO A 289 -7.17 -26.20 -24.31
CA PRO A 289 -7.58 -26.52 -22.94
C PRO A 289 -7.34 -28.00 -22.61
N VAL A 290 -7.14 -28.29 -21.32
CA VAL A 290 -7.05 -29.66 -20.81
C VAL A 290 -8.43 -30.08 -20.31
N ALA A 291 -9.01 -31.13 -20.88
CA ALA A 291 -10.40 -31.51 -20.61
C ALA A 291 -10.62 -31.89 -19.13
N GLY A 292 -9.70 -32.65 -18.51
CA GLY A 292 -9.77 -33.00 -17.10
C GLY A 292 -9.62 -31.81 -16.13
N ALA A 293 -9.22 -30.65 -16.63
CA ALA A 293 -8.97 -29.44 -15.87
C ALA A 293 -10.09 -28.39 -15.97
N ILE A 294 -11.26 -28.72 -16.54
CA ILE A 294 -12.32 -27.75 -16.82
C ILE A 294 -12.80 -26.94 -15.60
N ASN A 295 -12.70 -27.53 -14.40
CA ASN A 295 -13.08 -26.90 -13.12
C ASN A 295 -11.89 -26.42 -12.30
N ASP A 296 -10.68 -26.40 -12.87
CA ASP A 296 -9.45 -26.01 -12.19
C ASP A 296 -8.82 -24.79 -12.90
N PRO A 297 -9.17 -23.56 -12.49
CA PRO A 297 -8.67 -22.34 -13.13
C PRO A 297 -7.14 -22.18 -13.01
N ALA A 298 -6.50 -22.90 -12.09
CA ALA A 298 -5.05 -22.86 -11.88
C ALA A 298 -4.29 -23.96 -12.64
N ALA A 299 -4.95 -24.80 -13.44
CA ALA A 299 -4.33 -25.95 -14.08
C ALA A 299 -3.10 -25.63 -14.93
N ALA A 300 -3.16 -24.57 -15.74
CA ALA A 300 -2.03 -24.12 -16.56
C ALA A 300 -0.81 -23.72 -15.71
N GLN A 301 -1.05 -23.04 -14.58
CA GLN A 301 -0.01 -22.65 -13.63
C GLN A 301 0.60 -23.89 -12.96
N LYS A 302 -0.24 -24.83 -12.51
CA LYS A 302 0.19 -26.10 -11.89
C LYS A 302 1.09 -26.91 -12.83
N MET A 303 0.65 -27.10 -14.08
CA MET A 303 1.42 -27.84 -15.11
C MET A 303 2.76 -27.16 -15.40
N SER A 304 2.77 -25.84 -15.57
CA SER A 304 3.99 -25.08 -15.87
C SER A 304 4.98 -25.11 -14.70
N ASN A 305 4.51 -24.88 -13.47
CA ASN A 305 5.36 -24.88 -12.29
C ASN A 305 5.90 -26.28 -11.97
N PHE A 306 5.09 -27.33 -12.12
CA PHE A 306 5.54 -28.70 -11.91
C PHE A 306 6.61 -29.12 -12.94
N PHE A 307 6.36 -28.86 -14.23
CA PHE A 307 7.35 -29.16 -15.27
C PHE A 307 8.64 -28.36 -15.07
N GLY A 308 8.53 -27.05 -14.86
CA GLY A 308 9.67 -26.16 -14.64
C GLY A 308 10.48 -26.53 -13.39
N HIS A 309 9.81 -26.91 -12.30
CA HIS A 309 10.47 -27.42 -11.10
C HIS A 309 11.23 -28.74 -11.37
N THR A 310 10.60 -29.68 -12.09
CA THR A 310 11.22 -30.96 -12.47
C THR A 310 12.47 -30.74 -13.34
N LEU A 311 12.38 -29.85 -14.32
CA LEU A 311 13.49 -29.46 -15.19
C LEU A 311 14.64 -28.85 -14.38
N ILE A 312 14.37 -27.85 -13.54
CA ILE A 312 15.40 -27.17 -12.74
C ILE A 312 16.05 -28.16 -11.77
N ASN A 313 15.29 -29.05 -11.14
CA ASN A 313 15.85 -30.06 -10.23
C ASN A 313 16.76 -31.05 -10.96
N SER A 314 16.36 -31.50 -12.15
CA SER A 314 17.19 -32.32 -13.03
C SER A 314 18.52 -31.64 -13.33
N ASP A 315 18.48 -30.35 -13.65
CA ASP A 315 19.66 -29.55 -13.95
C ASP A 315 20.56 -29.34 -12.72
N ILE A 316 19.98 -29.02 -11.56
CA ILE A 316 20.69 -28.87 -10.28
C ILE A 316 21.33 -30.20 -9.87
N ALA A 317 20.63 -31.33 -10.03
CA ALA A 317 21.19 -32.65 -9.73
C ALA A 317 22.43 -32.96 -10.58
N SER A 318 22.44 -32.52 -11.85
CA SER A 318 23.61 -32.66 -12.74
C SER A 318 24.77 -31.72 -12.41
N ALA A 319 24.48 -30.54 -11.85
CA ALA A 319 25.46 -29.50 -11.54
C ALA A 319 25.04 -28.64 -10.32
N PRO A 320 25.22 -29.12 -9.08
CA PRO A 320 24.65 -28.47 -7.88
C PRO A 320 25.20 -27.06 -7.57
N SER A 321 26.43 -26.76 -8.00
CA SER A 321 27.06 -25.46 -7.80
C SER A 321 26.72 -24.42 -8.87
N ARG A 322 25.96 -24.82 -9.89
CA ARG A 322 25.64 -23.95 -11.02
C ARG A 322 24.67 -22.87 -10.59
N ARG A 323 25.03 -21.61 -10.85
CA ARG A 323 24.14 -20.47 -10.60
C ARG A 323 23.20 -20.27 -11.79
N TRP A 324 21.94 -19.98 -11.50
CA TRP A 324 20.90 -19.81 -12.50
C TRP A 324 19.95 -18.66 -12.18
N VAL A 325 19.37 -18.10 -13.24
CA VAL A 325 18.30 -17.10 -13.17
C VAL A 325 17.11 -17.63 -13.94
N ALA A 326 15.89 -17.36 -13.47
CA ALA A 326 14.66 -17.59 -14.24
C ALA A 326 13.92 -16.28 -14.43
N LEU A 327 13.53 -15.98 -15.67
CA LEU A 327 12.63 -14.87 -15.99
C LEU A 327 11.26 -15.46 -16.33
N LEU A 328 10.29 -15.24 -15.43
CA LEU A 328 8.99 -15.89 -15.45
C LEU A 328 7.87 -14.86 -15.26
N ASN A 329 6.70 -15.15 -15.83
CA ASN A 329 5.47 -14.44 -15.50
C ASN A 329 5.23 -14.49 -13.98
N GLN A 330 4.72 -13.38 -13.42
CA GLN A 330 4.38 -13.26 -12.00
C GLN A 330 3.64 -14.47 -11.41
N LYS A 331 2.67 -15.04 -12.15
CA LYS A 331 1.92 -16.21 -11.68
C LYS A 331 2.77 -17.48 -11.53
N LEU A 332 3.81 -17.62 -12.34
CA LEU A 332 4.72 -18.78 -12.27
C LEU A 332 5.86 -18.52 -11.28
N ALA A 333 6.31 -17.28 -11.16
CA ALA A 333 7.43 -16.90 -10.31
C ALA A 333 7.12 -17.03 -8.81
N THR A 334 5.94 -16.56 -8.37
CA THR A 334 5.58 -16.39 -6.95
C THR A 334 4.21 -16.98 -6.62
N ALA A 335 4.00 -17.41 -5.38
CA ALA A 335 2.72 -17.93 -4.90
C ALA A 335 1.53 -17.02 -5.26
N THR A 336 0.54 -17.59 -5.96
CA THR A 336 -0.70 -16.93 -6.39
C THR A 336 -1.85 -17.93 -6.25
N ASP A 337 -2.98 -17.51 -5.69
CA ASP A 337 -4.20 -18.35 -5.54
C ASP A 337 -3.93 -19.73 -4.91
N GLU A 338 -3.13 -19.75 -3.83
CA GLU A 338 -2.72 -20.96 -3.08
C GLU A 338 -1.82 -21.94 -3.85
N VAL A 339 -1.45 -21.64 -5.10
CA VAL A 339 -0.47 -22.42 -5.88
C VAL A 339 0.92 -21.84 -5.67
N PRO A 340 1.92 -22.63 -5.21
CA PRO A 340 3.29 -22.17 -5.03
C PRO A 340 3.94 -21.82 -6.38
N GLY A 341 4.71 -20.73 -6.40
CA GLY A 341 5.53 -20.33 -7.56
C GLY A 341 6.88 -21.05 -7.58
N ILE A 342 7.66 -20.86 -8.64
CA ILE A 342 9.00 -21.46 -8.77
C ILE A 342 9.94 -20.99 -7.65
N ALA A 343 9.84 -19.74 -7.19
CA ALA A 343 10.62 -19.28 -6.05
C ALA A 343 10.31 -20.08 -4.77
N ASP A 344 9.02 -20.40 -4.55
CA ASP A 344 8.56 -21.24 -3.45
C ASP A 344 9.06 -22.69 -3.61
N LEU A 345 8.87 -23.26 -4.81
CA LEU A 345 9.21 -24.65 -5.10
C LEU A 345 10.72 -24.90 -5.00
N GLN A 346 11.54 -23.90 -5.32
CA GLN A 346 13.01 -23.99 -5.27
C GLN A 346 13.60 -23.44 -3.96
N GLY A 347 12.83 -22.73 -3.14
CA GLY A 347 13.32 -22.07 -1.93
C GLY A 347 14.34 -20.98 -2.22
N VAL A 348 14.13 -20.18 -3.26
CA VAL A 348 15.08 -19.14 -3.71
C VAL A 348 14.46 -17.74 -3.65
N VAL A 349 15.30 -16.72 -3.73
CA VAL A 349 14.88 -15.32 -3.71
C VAL A 349 14.07 -14.99 -4.97
N SER A 350 12.98 -14.26 -4.77
CA SER A 350 12.10 -13.72 -5.81
C SER A 350 12.18 -12.20 -5.89
N VAL A 351 12.30 -11.67 -7.11
CA VAL A 351 12.34 -10.24 -7.37
C VAL A 351 11.27 -9.86 -8.40
N HIS A 352 10.29 -9.05 -8.00
CA HIS A 352 9.29 -8.50 -8.91
C HIS A 352 9.80 -7.27 -9.64
N ILE A 353 9.59 -7.21 -10.95
CA ILE A 353 9.97 -6.05 -11.76
C ILE A 353 8.71 -5.27 -12.11
N GLN A 354 8.68 -4.00 -11.70
CA GLN A 354 7.59 -3.07 -11.96
C GLN A 354 8.03 -1.99 -12.96
N ASP A 355 7.31 -1.86 -14.08
CA ASP A 355 7.55 -0.81 -15.06
C ASP A 355 7.14 0.56 -14.50
N ILE A 356 8.07 1.53 -14.53
CA ILE A 356 7.80 2.93 -14.20
C ILE A 356 8.10 3.85 -15.40
N PRO A 357 7.47 5.03 -15.51
CA PRO A 357 7.69 5.94 -16.62
C PRO A 357 9.15 6.36 -16.81
N ALA A 358 9.50 6.70 -18.06
CA ALA A 358 10.80 7.22 -18.42
C ALA A 358 11.20 8.45 -17.56
N GLY A 359 12.47 8.51 -17.14
CA GLY A 359 13.00 9.60 -16.32
C GLY A 359 12.77 9.44 -14.81
N ARG A 360 12.01 8.44 -14.36
CA ARG A 360 11.90 8.11 -12.93
C ARG A 360 13.13 7.30 -12.45
N PRO A 361 13.62 7.54 -11.22
CA PRO A 361 14.76 6.81 -10.67
C PRO A 361 14.38 5.36 -10.34
N THR A 362 15.33 4.44 -10.48
CA THR A 362 15.18 3.06 -10.02
C THR A 362 14.96 3.02 -8.50
N ARG A 363 14.00 2.22 -8.04
CA ARG A 363 13.74 2.00 -6.62
C ARG A 363 13.68 0.51 -6.32
N ILE A 364 14.23 0.12 -5.18
CA ILE A 364 14.23 -1.27 -4.70
C ILE A 364 13.58 -1.27 -3.32
N THR A 365 12.55 -2.08 -3.15
CA THR A 365 11.84 -2.28 -1.87
C THR A 365 11.90 -3.75 -1.45
N GLN A 366 11.98 -4.00 -0.15
CA GLN A 366 11.90 -5.34 0.43
C GLN A 366 10.44 -5.63 0.82
N GLY A 367 9.94 -6.82 0.50
CA GLY A 367 8.54 -7.18 0.65
C GLY A 367 7.61 -6.57 -0.41
N SER A 368 6.32 -6.90 -0.33
CA SER A 368 5.35 -6.51 -1.36
C SER A 368 5.04 -5.01 -1.32
N SER A 369 5.46 -4.27 -2.34
CA SER A 369 4.85 -3.00 -2.75
C SER A 369 3.73 -3.29 -3.74
N GLY A 370 2.57 -3.72 -3.24
CA GLY A 370 1.37 -3.92 -4.04
C GLY A 370 0.14 -3.49 -3.25
N LEU A 371 -0.67 -2.62 -3.85
CA LEU A 371 -1.97 -2.21 -3.31
C LEU A 371 -2.79 -3.46 -2.91
N PRO A 372 -3.46 -3.47 -1.74
CA PRO A 372 -4.41 -4.52 -1.41
C PRO A 372 -5.65 -4.37 -2.33
N GLY A 373 -5.65 -5.12 -3.43
CA GLY A 373 -6.86 -5.42 -4.18
C GLY A 373 -7.62 -6.60 -3.53
N PRO A 374 -8.81 -6.96 -4.04
CA PRO A 374 -9.65 -8.04 -3.50
C PRO A 374 -9.04 -9.45 -3.59
N HIS A 375 -7.83 -9.59 -4.16
CA HIS A 375 -7.05 -10.83 -4.20
C HIS A 375 -5.74 -10.65 -3.42
N ARG A 376 -5.32 -11.68 -2.66
CA ARG A 376 -4.07 -11.67 -1.87
C ARG A 376 -2.90 -11.16 -2.75
N PRO A 377 -2.12 -10.14 -2.32
CA PRO A 377 -0.99 -9.66 -3.11
C PRO A 377 0.05 -10.77 -3.28
N ALA A 378 0.54 -10.95 -4.51
CA ALA A 378 1.63 -11.86 -4.81
C ALA A 378 2.87 -11.49 -3.98
N ARG A 379 3.36 -12.43 -3.17
CA ARG A 379 4.47 -12.21 -2.23
C ARG A 379 5.81 -12.40 -2.94
N SER A 380 6.41 -11.31 -3.40
CA SER A 380 7.83 -11.28 -3.80
C SER A 380 8.71 -10.82 -2.63
N ASP A 381 9.97 -11.26 -2.62
CA ASP A 381 10.92 -10.89 -1.57
C ASP A 381 11.45 -9.46 -1.77
N PHE A 382 11.62 -9.04 -3.02
CA PHE A 382 11.94 -7.66 -3.40
C PHE A 382 11.13 -7.19 -4.60
N THR A 383 10.89 -5.88 -4.70
CA THR A 383 10.42 -5.23 -5.93
C THR A 383 11.50 -4.29 -6.46
N ILE A 384 11.80 -4.35 -7.76
CA ILE A 384 12.58 -3.37 -8.49
C ILE A 384 11.64 -2.58 -9.40
N ALA A 385 11.36 -1.34 -9.04
CA ALA A 385 10.70 -0.38 -9.92
C ALA A 385 11.73 0.17 -10.91
N PHE A 386 11.59 -0.16 -12.19
CA PHE A 386 12.60 0.12 -13.22
C PHE A 386 12.00 0.80 -14.45
N SER A 387 12.73 1.76 -15.01
CA SER A 387 12.18 2.64 -16.04
C SER A 387 11.94 1.93 -17.37
N ASP A 388 10.73 2.10 -17.89
CA ASP A 388 10.34 1.78 -19.26
C ASP A 388 10.48 3.05 -20.14
N PRO A 389 11.42 3.07 -21.10
CA PRO A 389 11.63 4.22 -21.98
C PRO A 389 10.45 4.47 -22.94
N THR A 390 9.54 3.51 -23.14
CA THR A 390 8.36 3.65 -23.99
C THR A 390 7.18 4.28 -23.27
N LEU A 391 7.17 4.26 -21.93
CA LEU A 391 6.16 4.91 -21.09
C LEU A 391 6.54 6.38 -20.84
N ILE A 392 6.08 7.26 -21.73
CA ILE A 392 6.25 8.71 -21.62
C ILE A 392 5.00 9.31 -20.97
N VAL A 393 5.09 9.71 -19.70
CA VAL A 393 4.04 10.48 -19.03
C VAL A 393 4.31 11.98 -19.24
N PRO A 394 3.35 12.78 -19.73
CA PRO A 394 3.49 14.23 -19.80
C PRO A 394 3.76 14.79 -18.40
N THR A 395 4.94 15.35 -18.17
CA THR A 395 5.23 16.09 -16.95
C THR A 395 4.45 17.40 -16.96
N ALA A 396 3.23 17.38 -16.43
CA ALA A 396 2.57 18.63 -16.05
C ALA A 396 3.47 19.36 -15.03
N PRO A 397 3.61 20.70 -15.13
CA PRO A 397 4.32 21.46 -14.11
C PRO A 397 3.63 21.23 -12.76
N LEU A 398 4.43 20.93 -11.73
CA LEU A 398 3.89 20.72 -10.39
C LEU A 398 3.33 22.04 -9.84
N PRO A 399 2.24 21.98 -9.05
CA PRO A 399 1.75 23.17 -8.36
C PRO A 399 2.79 23.71 -7.38
N SER A 400 2.64 24.98 -6.99
CA SER A 400 3.46 25.57 -5.94
C SER A 400 3.18 24.90 -4.57
N PRO A 401 4.18 24.79 -3.68
CA PRO A 401 3.95 24.32 -2.31
C PRO A 401 2.95 25.21 -1.56
N THR A 402 2.12 24.59 -0.73
CA THR A 402 1.16 25.25 0.17
C THR A 402 1.77 25.48 1.56
N HIS A 403 1.12 26.30 2.41
CA HIS A 403 1.54 26.48 3.82
C HIS A 403 1.57 25.15 4.59
N LEU A 404 0.59 24.27 4.33
CA LEU A 404 0.55 22.92 4.89
C LEU A 404 1.79 22.10 4.51
N ASP A 405 2.20 22.16 3.24
CA ASP A 405 3.40 21.49 2.76
C ASP A 405 4.65 21.99 3.51
N ASP A 406 4.74 23.29 3.75
CA ASP A 406 5.86 23.89 4.49
C ASP A 406 5.90 23.53 5.99
N VAL A 407 4.73 23.38 6.62
CA VAL A 407 4.63 22.92 8.02
C VAL A 407 5.06 21.47 8.13
N LEU A 408 4.47 20.57 7.34
CA LEU A 408 4.80 19.14 7.36
C LEU A 408 6.27 18.90 7.00
N ARG A 409 6.82 19.65 6.04
CA ARG A 409 8.24 19.59 5.70
C ARG A 409 9.15 19.96 6.87
N ARG A 410 8.73 20.88 7.74
CA ARG A 410 9.50 21.23 8.95
C ARG A 410 9.34 20.17 10.04
N GLU A 411 8.14 19.62 10.21
CA GLU A 411 7.85 18.64 11.24
C GLU A 411 8.48 17.28 10.98
N LEU A 412 8.56 16.86 9.72
CA LEU A 412 9.05 15.53 9.34
C LEU A 412 10.56 15.49 9.05
N LYS A 413 11.28 16.62 9.15
CA LYS A 413 12.71 16.76 8.79
C LYS A 413 13.71 15.91 9.59
N GLY A 414 13.25 15.12 10.56
CA GLY A 414 14.05 14.10 11.26
C GLY A 414 13.98 12.69 10.64
N SER A 415 13.11 12.47 9.66
CA SER A 415 12.86 11.16 9.05
C SER A 415 13.09 11.26 7.53
N SER A 416 14.20 10.66 7.07
CA SER A 416 14.54 10.42 5.66
C SER A 416 14.34 11.61 4.69
N ALA A 417 15.16 12.65 4.81
CA ALA A 417 15.38 13.56 3.69
C ALA A 417 16.16 12.81 2.59
N SER A 418 15.45 12.24 1.61
CA SER A 418 16.09 11.77 0.38
C SER A 418 16.83 12.94 -0.29
N PRO A 419 18.07 12.76 -0.80
CA PRO A 419 18.89 13.83 -1.38
C PRO A 419 18.29 14.47 -2.64
N SER A 420 17.26 13.86 -3.22
CA SER A 420 16.73 14.23 -4.53
C SER A 420 15.56 15.21 -4.47
N GLY A 421 15.60 16.25 -3.63
CA GLY A 421 14.72 17.43 -3.75
C GLY A 421 13.25 17.14 -4.07
N GLU A 422 12.67 16.07 -3.50
CA GLU A 422 11.37 15.51 -3.91
C GLU A 422 10.22 16.42 -3.43
N ARG A 423 10.02 17.51 -4.18
CA ARG A 423 8.74 18.12 -4.59
C ARG A 423 7.57 17.92 -3.61
N TRP A 424 7.57 18.64 -2.49
CA TRP A 424 6.52 18.69 -1.46
C TRP A 424 5.20 19.35 -1.91
N ALA A 425 4.90 19.44 -3.21
CA ALA A 425 3.71 20.13 -3.70
C ALA A 425 2.73 19.18 -4.41
N GLY A 426 1.45 19.56 -4.45
CA GLY A 426 0.36 18.78 -5.07
C GLY A 426 -0.33 17.82 -4.10
N GLN A 427 -1.20 16.94 -4.58
CA GLN A 427 -1.85 15.93 -3.75
C GLN A 427 -0.89 14.77 -3.47
N TYR A 428 -0.72 14.41 -2.21
CA TYR A 428 0.09 13.27 -1.75
C TYR A 428 -0.26 12.92 -0.30
N GLY A 429 0.21 11.77 0.17
CA GLY A 429 0.14 11.37 1.58
C GLY A 429 1.39 10.62 2.02
N PHE A 430 1.26 9.87 3.11
CA PHE A 430 2.35 9.21 3.80
C PHE A 430 2.00 7.78 4.19
N VAL A 431 3.01 6.92 4.27
CA VAL A 431 2.92 5.58 4.84
C VAL A 431 3.94 5.47 5.95
N GLN A 432 3.63 4.67 6.97
CA GLN A 432 4.56 4.45 8.07
C GLN A 432 5.55 3.34 7.69
N GLU A 433 6.84 3.62 7.79
CA GLU A 433 7.89 2.63 7.66
C GLU A 433 7.97 1.73 8.91
N GLU A 434 8.67 0.60 8.82
CA GLU A 434 8.92 -0.29 9.98
C GLU A 434 9.62 0.42 11.14
N THR A 435 10.39 1.47 10.84
CA THR A 435 11.07 2.33 11.83
C THR A 435 10.11 3.25 12.60
N GLY A 436 8.84 3.31 12.21
CA GLY A 436 7.84 4.25 12.73
C GLY A 436 7.87 5.63 12.04
N ALA A 437 8.82 5.87 11.14
CA ALA A 437 8.94 7.10 10.37
C ALA A 437 7.85 7.24 9.30
N TRP A 438 7.43 8.48 9.02
CA TRP A 438 6.53 8.77 7.90
C TRP A 438 7.33 8.94 6.60
N ALA A 439 7.11 8.01 5.67
CA ALA A 439 7.61 8.12 4.31
C ALA A 439 6.50 8.63 3.38
N ARG A 440 6.86 9.49 2.43
CA ARG A 440 5.89 10.01 1.46
C ARG A 440 5.50 8.92 0.47
N VAL A 441 4.20 8.81 0.19
CA VAL A 441 3.67 7.95 -0.88
C VAL A 441 4.02 8.57 -2.23
N ALA A 442 4.55 7.75 -3.14
CA ALA A 442 4.85 8.22 -4.49
C ALA A 442 3.56 8.66 -5.21
N PRO A 443 3.59 9.69 -6.08
CA PRO A 443 2.39 10.17 -6.77
C PRO A 443 1.62 9.08 -7.52
N GLU A 444 2.33 8.10 -8.05
CA GLU A 444 1.78 6.92 -8.74
C GLU A 444 1.03 5.94 -7.82
N ASP A 445 1.44 5.84 -6.54
CA ASP A 445 0.81 4.98 -5.54
C ASP A 445 -0.25 5.73 -4.72
N TRP A 446 -0.30 7.06 -4.84
CA TRP A 446 -1.31 7.92 -4.25
C TRP A 446 -2.51 8.03 -5.18
N SER A 447 -3.57 7.27 -4.91
CA SER A 447 -4.85 7.50 -5.61
C SER A 447 -5.40 8.86 -5.21
N VAL A 448 -5.39 9.81 -6.16
CA VAL A 448 -5.96 11.16 -5.99
C VAL A 448 -7.47 11.08 -5.82
N GLU A 449 -8.12 10.10 -6.43
CA GLU A 449 -9.54 9.83 -6.28
C GLU A 449 -9.75 8.77 -5.19
N ASN A 450 -10.41 9.15 -4.09
CA ASN A 450 -11.04 8.19 -3.18
C ASN A 450 -12.51 8.61 -3.03
N PRO A 451 -13.39 8.18 -3.94
CA PRO A 451 -14.79 8.59 -3.93
C PRO A 451 -15.45 8.09 -2.64
N VAL A 452 -16.23 8.98 -2.02
CA VAL A 452 -16.96 8.68 -0.77
C VAL A 452 -17.93 7.52 -1.04
N THR A 453 -17.80 6.44 -0.26
CA THR A 453 -18.65 5.25 -0.38
C THR A 453 -20.10 5.56 0.01
N ALA A 454 -21.05 4.72 -0.42
CA ALA A 454 -22.46 4.88 -0.04
C ALA A 454 -22.65 4.83 1.49
N ILE A 455 -21.84 4.04 2.19
CA ILE A 455 -21.85 3.96 3.66
C ILE A 455 -21.39 5.29 4.25
N GLN A 456 -20.27 5.83 3.81
CA GLN A 456 -19.76 7.13 4.28
C GLN A 456 -20.77 8.25 4.02
N GLN A 457 -21.41 8.29 2.85
CA GLN A 457 -22.47 9.25 2.55
C GLN A 457 -23.66 9.11 3.50
N SER A 458 -24.06 7.88 3.85
CA SER A 458 -25.19 7.63 4.76
C SER A 458 -24.93 8.04 6.21
N LEU A 459 -23.66 8.21 6.57
CA LEU A 459 -23.21 8.57 7.92
C LEU A 459 -22.98 10.08 8.11
N ALA A 460 -23.01 10.87 7.05
CA ALA A 460 -22.85 12.32 7.12
C ALA A 460 -24.11 13.00 7.71
N ASP A 461 -23.92 13.97 8.61
CA ASP A 461 -25.01 14.80 9.13
C ASP A 461 -25.04 16.16 8.42
N ALA A 462 -25.69 16.19 7.25
CA ALA A 462 -25.84 17.39 6.42
C ALA A 462 -26.58 18.56 7.09
N VAL A 463 -27.09 18.39 8.33
CA VAL A 463 -27.73 19.45 9.10
C VAL A 463 -26.70 20.32 9.81
N TYR A 464 -25.63 19.71 10.36
CA TYR A 464 -24.65 20.40 11.20
C TYR A 464 -23.23 20.37 10.63
N GLU A 465 -22.91 19.38 9.79
CA GLU A 465 -21.60 19.26 9.17
C GLU A 465 -21.41 20.25 8.02
N MET A 466 -20.16 20.63 7.80
CA MET A 466 -19.76 21.39 6.63
C MET A 466 -19.74 20.51 5.38
N PRO A 467 -20.19 21.00 4.20
CA PRO A 467 -20.16 20.21 2.97
C PRO A 467 -18.74 19.82 2.57
N LEU A 468 -18.57 18.62 1.99
CA LEU A 468 -17.27 18.05 1.66
C LEU A 468 -16.46 18.94 0.71
N GLU A 469 -17.11 19.61 -0.24
CA GLU A 469 -16.50 20.55 -1.18
C GLU A 469 -15.86 21.77 -0.49
N THR A 470 -16.33 22.12 0.72
CA THR A 470 -15.79 23.25 1.50
C THR A 470 -14.60 22.86 2.36
N ARG A 471 -14.29 21.56 2.49
CA ARG A 471 -13.31 21.00 3.43
C ARG A 471 -11.93 21.63 3.33
N ALA A 472 -11.41 21.86 2.11
CA ALA A 472 -10.08 22.46 1.93
C ALA A 472 -10.02 23.90 2.46
N ASN A 473 -11.06 24.69 2.19
CA ASN A 473 -11.19 26.07 2.63
C ASN A 473 -11.47 26.15 4.14
N LEU A 474 -12.29 25.24 4.68
CA LEU A 474 -12.53 25.12 6.12
C LEU A 474 -11.25 24.76 6.87
N HIS A 475 -10.46 23.79 6.37
CA HIS A 475 -9.17 23.43 6.94
C HIS A 475 -8.20 24.62 6.96
N ARG A 476 -8.18 25.39 5.88
CA ARG A 476 -7.39 26.62 5.79
C ARG A 476 -7.81 27.65 6.83
N LEU A 477 -9.11 27.91 6.96
CA LEU A 477 -9.66 28.85 7.94
C LEU A 477 -9.37 28.44 9.39
N ALA A 478 -9.46 27.14 9.69
CA ALA A 478 -9.23 26.61 11.03
C ALA A 478 -7.75 26.61 11.43
N ASN A 479 -6.84 26.32 10.50
CA ASN A 479 -5.43 26.05 10.84
C ASN A 479 -4.44 27.14 10.42
N PHE A 480 -4.72 27.91 9.37
CA PHE A 480 -3.74 28.81 8.75
C PHE A 480 -4.16 30.28 8.74
N GLU A 481 -5.45 30.57 8.87
CA GLU A 481 -5.94 31.95 8.93
C GLU A 481 -6.15 32.39 10.38
N LYS A 482 -5.49 33.48 10.76
CA LYS A 482 -5.64 34.04 12.10
C LYS A 482 -7.09 34.50 12.29
N LYS A 483 -7.81 33.90 13.24
CA LYS A 483 -9.23 34.16 13.50
C LYS A 483 -10.14 33.86 12.30
N GLY A 484 -9.77 32.87 11.48
CA GLY A 484 -10.51 32.53 10.26
C GLY A 484 -11.98 32.18 10.51
N LEU A 485 -12.32 31.55 11.64
CA LEU A 485 -13.68 31.15 11.99
C LEU A 485 -14.40 32.10 12.96
N ASP A 486 -13.77 33.19 13.38
CA ASP A 486 -14.38 34.21 14.24
C ASP A 486 -15.15 35.21 13.37
N MET A 487 -16.47 35.27 13.51
CA MET A 487 -17.33 36.11 12.68
C MET A 487 -17.20 37.61 12.97
N ASN A 488 -16.50 38.00 14.05
CA ASN A 488 -16.25 39.41 14.38
C ASN A 488 -15.12 40.04 13.57
N TYR A 489 -14.40 39.25 12.75
CA TYR A 489 -13.28 39.71 11.93
C TYR A 489 -13.67 39.77 10.45
N LEU A 490 -13.19 40.82 9.76
CA LEU A 490 -13.38 41.00 8.32
C LEU A 490 -12.43 40.08 7.53
N PHE A 491 -12.93 39.49 6.45
CA PHE A 491 -12.18 38.60 5.57
C PHE A 491 -12.46 38.95 4.11
N ASP A 492 -11.42 39.29 3.34
CA ASP A 492 -11.59 39.90 2.01
C ASP A 492 -11.75 38.87 0.87
N ASP A 493 -11.48 37.58 1.13
CA ASP A 493 -11.57 36.50 0.13
C ASP A 493 -13.03 35.98 0.04
N PRO A 494 -13.73 36.17 -1.10
CA PRO A 494 -15.14 35.81 -1.23
C PRO A 494 -15.43 34.30 -1.09
N GLU A 495 -14.49 33.44 -1.49
CA GLU A 495 -14.68 31.99 -1.39
C GLU A 495 -14.57 31.53 0.07
N LEU A 496 -13.58 32.06 0.79
CA LEU A 496 -13.41 31.76 2.21
C LEU A 496 -14.55 32.36 3.05
N ASP A 497 -15.03 33.56 2.70
CA ASP A 497 -16.15 34.19 3.39
C ASP A 497 -17.47 33.43 3.21
N ALA A 498 -17.73 32.86 2.02
CA ALA A 498 -18.88 31.98 1.80
C ALA A 498 -18.85 30.72 2.69
N VAL A 499 -17.67 30.14 2.91
CA VAL A 499 -17.48 29.00 3.81
C VAL A 499 -17.71 29.43 5.27
N ARG A 500 -17.21 30.60 5.69
CA ARG A 500 -17.44 31.15 7.03
C ARG A 500 -18.93 31.39 7.32
N HIS A 501 -19.67 31.94 6.36
CA HIS A 501 -21.12 32.12 6.49
C HIS A 501 -21.87 30.79 6.64
N THR A 502 -21.48 29.78 5.86
CA THR A 502 -22.05 28.43 5.98
C THR A 502 -21.75 27.85 7.37
N PHE A 503 -20.50 27.95 7.82
CA PHE A 503 -20.07 27.53 9.16
C PHE A 503 -20.88 28.20 10.26
N ALA A 504 -21.04 29.53 10.21
CA ALA A 504 -21.81 30.28 11.19
C ALA A 504 -23.28 29.84 11.24
N ALA A 505 -23.89 29.61 10.07
CA ALA A 505 -25.28 29.13 10.00
C ALA A 505 -25.44 27.73 10.62
N ARG A 506 -24.52 26.79 10.32
CA ARG A 506 -24.51 25.44 10.90
C ARG A 506 -24.32 25.49 12.42
N ARG A 507 -23.41 26.33 12.89
CA ARG A 507 -23.12 26.51 14.31
C ARG A 507 -24.30 27.08 15.09
N THR A 508 -24.93 28.15 14.61
CA THR A 508 -26.13 28.73 15.24
C THR A 508 -27.27 27.70 15.31
N LYS A 509 -27.43 26.91 14.24
CA LYS A 509 -28.43 25.85 14.22
C LYS A 509 -28.13 24.76 15.27
N LEU A 510 -26.87 24.30 15.33
CA LEU A 510 -26.45 23.30 16.31
C LEU A 510 -26.63 23.81 17.74
N GLN A 511 -26.24 25.06 18.01
CA GLN A 511 -26.42 25.70 19.32
C GLN A 511 -27.89 25.72 19.74
N THR A 512 -28.78 26.13 18.82
CA THR A 512 -30.23 26.21 19.08
C THR A 512 -30.82 24.83 19.39
N ASP A 513 -30.48 23.82 18.57
CA ASP A 513 -31.04 22.48 18.73
C ASP A 513 -30.47 21.76 19.98
N ALA A 514 -29.20 22.03 20.31
CA ALA A 514 -28.53 21.42 21.46
C ALA A 514 -28.96 22.01 22.81
N ALA A 515 -29.54 23.22 22.85
CA ALA A 515 -30.04 23.83 24.08
C ALA A 515 -31.11 22.97 24.79
N ALA A 516 -31.84 22.15 24.03
CA ALA A 516 -32.85 21.23 24.56
C ALA A 516 -32.30 19.87 25.04
N LEU A 517 -30.97 19.65 25.00
CA LEU A 517 -30.35 18.36 25.33
C LEU A 517 -30.69 17.88 26.75
N SER A 518 -30.79 18.78 27.72
CA SER A 518 -31.12 18.45 29.11
C SER A 518 -32.54 17.90 29.29
N ALA A 519 -33.43 18.11 28.32
CA ALA A 519 -34.80 17.61 28.32
C ALA A 519 -34.97 16.29 27.54
N VAL A 520 -33.90 15.73 26.97
CA VAL A 520 -33.94 14.49 26.20
C VAL A 520 -34.21 13.29 27.11
N GLN A 521 -35.10 12.40 26.68
CA GLN A 521 -35.31 11.12 27.35
C GLN A 521 -34.07 10.23 27.23
N LEU A 522 -33.44 9.93 28.36
CA LEU A 522 -32.24 9.10 28.42
C LEU A 522 -32.59 7.60 28.38
N PRO A 523 -31.73 6.75 27.79
CA PRO A 523 -31.85 5.31 27.89
C PRO A 523 -31.64 4.82 29.34
N PRO A 524 -32.10 3.60 29.68
CA PRO A 524 -31.82 2.99 30.97
C PRO A 524 -30.31 2.89 31.22
N ARG A 525 -29.86 3.25 32.43
CA ARG A 525 -28.46 3.12 32.83
C ARG A 525 -28.10 1.64 33.08
N PRO A 526 -26.91 1.18 32.66
CA PRO A 526 -26.45 -0.16 32.96
C PRO A 526 -26.23 -0.34 34.47
N ASN A 527 -26.35 -1.59 34.95
CA ASN A 527 -26.03 -1.90 36.34
C ASN A 527 -24.52 -1.83 36.55
N LEU A 528 -24.06 -1.04 37.52
CA LEU A 528 -22.65 -0.84 37.83
C LEU A 528 -22.10 -2.05 38.63
N PRO A 529 -21.18 -2.85 38.07
CA PRO A 529 -20.61 -4.00 38.77
C PRO A 529 -19.74 -3.59 39.98
N ALA A 530 -19.67 -4.42 41.01
CA ALA A 530 -18.71 -4.19 42.09
C ALA A 530 -17.27 -4.39 41.57
N VAL A 531 -16.42 -3.38 41.76
CA VAL A 531 -15.00 -3.42 41.35
C VAL A 531 -14.08 -3.43 42.57
N ASN A 532 -12.99 -4.16 42.50
CA ASN A 532 -11.94 -4.17 43.51
C ASN A 532 -10.86 -3.15 43.10
N PRO A 533 -10.32 -2.33 44.03
CA PRO A 533 -9.16 -1.48 43.75
C PRO A 533 -7.96 -2.19 43.11
N GLN A 534 -7.80 -3.49 43.33
CA GLN A 534 -6.73 -4.30 42.75
C GLN A 534 -7.09 -4.96 41.41
N THR A 535 -8.30 -4.73 40.88
CA THR A 535 -8.73 -5.25 39.57
C THR A 535 -7.80 -4.74 38.48
N SER A 536 -7.30 -5.66 37.65
CA SER A 536 -6.45 -5.32 36.50
C SER A 536 -7.27 -4.63 35.40
N LEU A 537 -6.66 -3.82 34.54
CA LEU A 537 -7.38 -3.18 33.42
C LEU A 537 -8.03 -4.18 32.47
N PRO A 538 -7.39 -5.31 32.11
CA PRO A 538 -8.06 -6.35 31.32
C PRO A 538 -9.33 -6.87 31.99
N GLU A 539 -9.24 -7.26 33.26
CA GLU A 539 -10.38 -7.77 34.03
C GLU A 539 -11.47 -6.71 34.20
N LEU A 540 -11.10 -5.44 34.36
CA LEU A 540 -12.05 -4.32 34.38
C LEU A 540 -12.82 -4.25 33.07
N PHE A 541 -12.14 -4.21 31.92
CA PHE A 541 -12.81 -4.12 30.62
C PHE A 541 -13.74 -5.31 30.37
N GLU A 542 -13.31 -6.53 30.69
CA GLU A 542 -14.15 -7.73 30.57
C GLU A 542 -15.41 -7.63 31.43
N THR A 543 -15.26 -7.17 32.67
CA THR A 543 -16.36 -6.99 33.61
C THR A 543 -17.33 -5.90 33.15
N LEU A 544 -16.82 -4.78 32.63
CA LEU A 544 -17.66 -3.69 32.13
C LEU A 544 -18.43 -4.11 30.87
N TYR A 545 -17.77 -4.76 29.91
CA TYR A 545 -18.41 -5.22 28.67
C TYR A 545 -19.39 -6.38 28.86
N SER A 546 -19.45 -7.01 30.04
CA SER A 546 -20.53 -7.94 30.37
C SER A 546 -21.82 -7.23 30.83
N HIS A 547 -21.77 -5.91 31.08
CA HIS A 547 -22.89 -5.10 31.59
C HIS A 547 -23.35 -4.01 30.62
N THR A 548 -22.50 -3.61 29.66
CA THR A 548 -22.81 -2.60 28.64
C THR A 548 -22.04 -2.90 27.36
N ASP A 549 -22.53 -2.39 26.23
CA ASP A 549 -21.78 -2.38 24.97
C ASP A 549 -20.89 -1.14 24.81
N GLY A 550 -21.01 -0.15 25.69
CA GLY A 550 -20.34 1.14 25.56
C GLY A 550 -19.56 1.57 26.80
N ILE A 551 -18.28 1.90 26.62
CA ILE A 551 -17.43 2.49 27.67
C ILE A 551 -16.98 3.89 27.24
N VAL A 552 -17.07 4.86 28.14
CA VAL A 552 -16.66 6.25 27.89
C VAL A 552 -15.49 6.60 28.80
N ILE A 553 -14.32 6.87 28.24
CA ILE A 553 -13.15 7.36 28.98
C ILE A 553 -13.20 8.89 29.00
N GLY A 554 -13.44 9.44 30.19
CA GLY A 554 -13.26 10.84 30.52
C GLY A 554 -11.81 11.12 30.88
N GLU A 555 -11.19 12.07 30.19
CA GLU A 555 -9.80 12.45 30.40
C GLU A 555 -9.60 13.96 30.59
N SER A 556 -8.42 14.31 31.08
CA SER A 556 -7.80 15.58 30.72
C SER A 556 -6.96 15.38 29.47
N HIS A 557 -7.00 16.28 28.50
CA HIS A 557 -6.40 16.02 27.19
C HIS A 557 -4.88 15.84 27.19
N PHE A 558 -4.18 16.44 28.18
CA PHE A 558 -2.75 16.22 28.41
C PHE A 558 -2.43 14.88 29.09
N SER A 559 -3.45 14.14 29.56
CA SER A 559 -3.27 12.86 30.26
C SER A 559 -2.58 11.85 29.36
N VAL A 560 -1.54 11.23 29.89
CA VAL A 560 -0.86 10.07 29.28
C VAL A 560 -1.63 8.79 29.60
N ALA A 561 -2.23 8.71 30.79
CA ALA A 561 -2.89 7.52 31.30
C ALA A 561 -4.04 7.03 30.42
N SER A 562 -4.90 7.92 29.94
CA SER A 562 -6.06 7.58 29.10
C SER A 562 -5.64 6.95 27.77
N LYS A 563 -4.68 7.55 27.07
CA LYS A 563 -4.14 7.06 25.80
C LYS A 563 -3.39 5.75 26.01
N LYS A 564 -2.60 5.66 27.09
CA LYS A 564 -1.95 4.42 27.53
C LYS A 564 -2.96 3.30 27.81
N MET A 565 -4.05 3.61 28.53
CA MET A 565 -5.12 2.67 28.85
C MET A 565 -5.69 2.04 27.60
N ILE A 566 -5.98 2.84 26.57
CA ILE A 566 -6.55 2.34 25.33
C ILE A 566 -5.48 1.61 24.51
N ILE A 567 -4.33 2.26 24.23
CA ILE A 567 -3.28 1.71 23.35
C ILE A 567 -2.80 0.34 23.82
N ASP A 568 -2.50 0.19 25.11
CA ASP A 568 -1.97 -1.06 25.65
C ASP A 568 -3.02 -2.18 25.66
N ASN A 569 -4.32 -1.84 25.64
CA ASN A 569 -5.43 -2.80 25.68
C ASN A 569 -6.15 -2.98 24.34
N LEU A 570 -5.74 -2.31 23.25
CA LEU A 570 -6.36 -2.46 21.93
C LEU A 570 -6.48 -3.94 21.46
N PRO A 571 -5.47 -4.82 21.64
CA PRO A 571 -5.61 -6.23 21.30
C PRO A 571 -6.73 -6.93 22.09
N LEU A 572 -6.88 -6.61 23.37
CA LEU A 572 -7.95 -7.15 24.22
C LEU A 572 -9.31 -6.58 23.81
N LEU A 573 -9.41 -5.27 23.56
CA LEU A 573 -10.64 -4.63 23.11
C LEU A 573 -11.13 -5.28 21.81
N ALA A 574 -10.24 -5.53 20.85
CA ALA A 574 -10.56 -6.26 19.63
C ALA A 574 -11.06 -7.69 19.91
N GLN A 575 -10.43 -8.43 20.83
CA GLN A 575 -10.90 -9.77 21.26
C GLN A 575 -12.27 -9.73 21.93
N GLN A 576 -12.58 -8.64 22.65
CA GLN A 576 -13.89 -8.36 23.23
C GLN A 576 -14.91 -7.85 22.20
N ASN A 577 -14.63 -7.94 20.91
CA ASN A 577 -15.48 -7.45 19.81
C ASN A 577 -15.78 -5.94 19.87
N VAL A 578 -14.91 -5.15 20.49
CA VAL A 578 -14.96 -3.69 20.39
C VAL A 578 -14.52 -3.30 18.99
N LYS A 579 -15.43 -2.74 18.20
CA LYS A 579 -15.17 -2.42 16.79
C LYS A 579 -14.79 -0.96 16.55
N THR A 580 -15.21 -0.06 17.44
CA THR A 580 -15.09 1.38 17.21
C THR A 580 -14.59 2.12 18.45
N LEU A 581 -13.62 2.99 18.23
CA LEU A 581 -13.12 4.02 19.12
C LEU A 581 -13.67 5.38 18.64
N TYR A 582 -14.63 5.94 19.38
CA TYR A 582 -15.15 7.28 19.15
C TYR A 582 -14.25 8.33 19.82
N MET A 583 -13.89 9.39 19.11
CA MET A 583 -12.91 10.37 19.60
C MET A 583 -13.39 11.81 19.50
N GLU A 584 -13.35 12.53 20.62
CA GLU A 584 -13.41 14.00 20.66
C GLU A 584 -12.18 14.61 19.96
N HIS A 585 -12.28 15.88 19.55
CA HIS A 585 -11.29 16.67 18.81
C HIS A 585 -11.09 16.26 17.36
N LEU A 586 -11.45 15.03 16.99
CA LEU A 586 -11.58 14.67 15.59
C LEU A 586 -12.93 15.15 15.07
N LEU A 587 -12.90 15.92 13.98
CA LEU A 587 -14.07 16.54 13.38
C LEU A 587 -14.54 15.69 12.19
N THR A 588 -15.83 15.39 12.10
CA THR A 588 -16.38 14.55 11.04
C THR A 588 -16.21 15.20 9.66
N ASP A 589 -16.38 16.52 9.58
CA ASP A 589 -16.30 17.33 8.37
C ASP A 589 -14.86 17.66 7.92
N LEU A 590 -13.87 17.57 8.81
CA LEU A 590 -12.45 17.75 8.45
C LEU A 590 -11.64 16.47 8.39
N HIS A 591 -11.94 15.44 9.19
CA HIS A 591 -11.04 14.32 9.40
C HIS A 591 -11.61 12.96 8.95
N GLN A 592 -12.93 12.73 9.00
CA GLN A 592 -13.50 11.37 8.84
C GLN A 592 -13.13 10.73 7.50
N ALA A 593 -13.24 11.45 6.38
CA ALA A 593 -12.89 10.90 5.07
C ALA A 593 -11.38 10.56 4.95
N ASP A 594 -10.51 11.24 5.69
CA ASP A 594 -9.07 10.92 5.70
C ASP A 594 -8.77 9.77 6.68
N LEU A 595 -9.52 9.67 7.78
CA LEU A 595 -9.46 8.53 8.70
C LEU A 595 -9.86 7.26 7.94
N ASP A 596 -11.00 7.28 7.25
CA ASP A 596 -11.48 6.14 6.50
C ASP A 596 -10.46 5.70 5.44
N ARG A 597 -9.90 6.65 4.67
CA ARG A 597 -8.81 6.37 3.73
C ARG A 597 -7.63 5.72 4.44
N PHE A 598 -7.19 6.26 5.58
CA PHE A 598 -6.07 5.72 6.31
C PHE A 598 -6.36 4.28 6.76
N PHE A 599 -7.55 4.01 7.29
CA PHE A 599 -7.96 2.66 7.70
C PHE A 599 -8.01 1.68 6.52
N GLU A 600 -8.58 2.08 5.39
CA GLU A 600 -8.68 1.27 4.17
C GLU A 600 -7.32 0.98 3.51
N THR A 601 -6.49 2.02 3.34
CA THR A 601 -5.31 1.97 2.47
C THR A 601 -3.98 1.92 3.22
N GLY A 602 -3.97 2.32 4.49
CA GLY A 602 -2.74 2.57 5.25
C GLY A 602 -2.01 3.85 4.87
N GLN A 603 -2.57 4.64 3.94
CA GLN A 603 -2.01 5.90 3.51
C GLN A 603 -2.62 7.06 4.29
N MET A 604 -1.80 7.73 5.08
CA MET A 604 -2.14 8.91 5.86
C MET A 604 -2.16 10.15 4.96
N SER A 605 -3.26 10.93 4.98
CA SER A 605 -3.30 12.19 4.22
C SER A 605 -2.43 13.25 4.89
N LYS A 606 -2.06 14.30 4.14
CA LYS A 606 -1.39 15.46 4.72
C LYS A 606 -2.22 16.18 5.78
N ASN A 607 -3.50 16.39 5.52
CA ASN A 607 -4.38 17.13 6.42
C ASN A 607 -4.49 16.40 7.74
N LEU A 608 -4.84 15.10 7.72
CA LEU A 608 -4.96 14.30 8.93
C LEU A 608 -3.65 14.20 9.70
N LEU A 609 -2.50 13.99 9.01
CA LEU A 609 -1.21 13.96 9.70
C LEU A 609 -0.89 15.28 10.39
N HIS A 610 -1.15 16.40 9.70
CA HIS A 610 -0.97 17.73 10.27
C HIS A 610 -1.89 17.93 11.49
N ASP A 611 -3.17 17.59 11.37
CA ASP A 611 -4.17 17.86 12.39
C ASP A 611 -3.92 17.01 13.65
N LEU A 612 -3.51 15.74 13.50
CA LEU A 612 -3.08 14.92 14.64
C LEU A 612 -1.84 15.49 15.34
N LYS A 613 -0.86 16.02 14.58
CA LYS A 613 0.34 16.67 15.15
C LYS A 613 0.03 18.00 15.82
N VAL A 614 -0.93 18.75 15.28
CA VAL A 614 -1.44 19.98 15.91
C VAL A 614 -2.16 19.64 17.21
N LEU A 615 -2.99 18.60 17.20
CA LEU A 615 -3.73 18.14 18.37
C LEU A 615 -2.78 17.71 19.50
N ASP A 616 -1.80 16.87 19.17
CA ASP A 616 -0.79 16.39 20.13
C ASP A 616 0.01 17.53 20.75
N ARG A 617 0.38 18.54 19.95
CA ARG A 617 1.09 19.74 20.41
C ARG A 617 0.21 20.65 21.24
N GLY A 618 -1.03 20.89 20.80
CA GLY A 618 -2.00 21.76 21.45
C GLY A 618 -2.28 21.31 22.88
N HIS A 619 -2.44 19.99 23.08
CA HIS A 619 -2.67 19.40 24.39
C HIS A 619 -1.41 19.01 25.15
N ARG A 620 -0.21 19.24 24.60
CA ARG A 620 1.08 18.87 25.21
C ARG A 620 1.07 17.41 25.68
N THR A 621 0.65 16.52 24.77
CA THR A 621 0.65 15.07 24.99
C THR A 621 2.07 14.54 25.24
N ASP A 622 2.17 13.25 25.55
CA ASP A 622 3.40 12.56 25.93
C ASP A 622 4.67 13.06 25.17
N PRO A 623 5.64 13.67 25.88
CA PRO A 623 6.89 14.16 25.28
C PRO A 623 7.70 13.07 24.58
N ASP A 624 7.60 11.82 25.05
CA ASP A 624 8.28 10.66 24.45
C ASP A 624 7.58 10.17 23.18
N LYS A 625 6.40 10.75 22.85
CA LYS A 625 5.57 10.48 21.68
C LYS A 625 5.08 9.03 21.59
N VAL A 626 5.00 8.33 22.73
CA VAL A 626 4.52 6.95 22.80
C VAL A 626 3.00 6.92 22.93
N TYR A 627 2.45 7.78 23.79
CA TYR A 627 1.04 7.82 24.12
C TYR A 627 0.41 9.15 23.70
N THR A 628 0.23 9.32 22.39
CA THR A 628 -0.35 10.51 21.77
C THR A 628 -1.62 10.18 20.97
N PHE A 629 -2.38 11.18 20.54
CA PHE A 629 -3.53 10.96 19.66
C PHE A 629 -3.10 10.40 18.29
N GLU A 630 -1.96 10.87 17.74
CA GLU A 630 -1.38 10.29 16.53
C GLU A 630 -1.13 8.78 16.69
N GLN A 631 -0.46 8.38 17.79
CA GLN A 631 -0.19 6.96 18.06
C GLN A 631 -1.46 6.15 18.31
N LEU A 632 -2.46 6.74 18.98
CA LEU A 632 -3.73 6.07 19.22
C LEU A 632 -4.44 5.71 17.90
N VAL A 633 -4.50 6.64 16.94
CA VAL A 633 -5.09 6.39 15.62
C VAL A 633 -4.32 5.32 14.85
N ILE A 634 -2.99 5.39 14.85
CA ILE A 634 -2.12 4.40 14.19
C ILE A 634 -2.34 3.00 14.78
N LYS A 635 -2.32 2.88 16.11
CA LYS A 635 -2.43 1.60 16.81
C LYS A 635 -3.82 1.01 16.71
N ALA A 636 -4.87 1.83 16.77
CA ALA A 636 -6.26 1.39 16.57
C ALA A 636 -6.43 0.74 15.19
N ARG A 637 -5.89 1.37 14.13
CA ARG A 637 -5.84 0.77 12.78
C ARG A 637 -5.10 -0.56 12.75
N GLN A 638 -3.92 -0.64 13.37
CA GLN A 638 -3.12 -1.88 13.40
C GLN A 638 -3.86 -3.05 14.05
N GLN A 639 -4.80 -2.77 14.96
CA GLN A 639 -5.62 -3.77 15.65
C GLN A 639 -7.03 -3.93 15.05
N GLY A 640 -7.35 -3.23 13.95
CA GLY A 640 -8.66 -3.32 13.30
C GLY A 640 -9.82 -2.69 14.09
N VAL A 641 -9.52 -1.75 15.00
CA VAL A 641 -10.52 -0.96 15.73
C VAL A 641 -10.70 0.37 15.01
N GLU A 642 -11.86 0.58 14.37
CA GLU A 642 -12.18 1.81 13.63
C GLU A 642 -12.08 3.04 14.55
N VAL A 643 -11.50 4.13 14.06
CA VAL A 643 -11.57 5.43 14.73
C VAL A 643 -12.61 6.30 14.05
N ARG A 644 -13.53 6.84 14.86
CA ARG A 644 -14.60 7.70 14.37
C ARG A 644 -14.66 9.02 15.11
N ALA A 645 -14.68 10.11 14.35
CA ALA A 645 -14.89 11.45 14.85
C ALA A 645 -16.31 11.58 15.43
N ILE A 646 -16.43 12.26 16.57
CA ILE A 646 -17.74 12.56 17.20
C ILE A 646 -17.96 14.06 17.43
N ASP A 647 -17.08 14.89 16.88
CA ASP A 647 -17.20 16.35 16.87
C ASP A 647 -17.36 16.85 15.43
N CYS A 648 -17.75 18.10 15.23
CA CYS A 648 -17.67 18.78 13.94
C CYS A 648 -17.18 20.22 14.12
N ALA A 649 -16.82 20.89 13.03
CA ALA A 649 -16.33 22.27 13.11
C ALA A 649 -17.28 23.18 13.91
N ALA A 650 -18.60 23.03 13.69
CA ALA A 650 -19.64 23.81 14.35
C ALA A 650 -19.69 23.63 15.87
N SER A 651 -19.46 22.43 16.40
CA SER A 651 -19.40 22.22 17.86
C SER A 651 -18.05 22.55 18.47
N TYR A 652 -16.97 22.49 17.68
CA TYR A 652 -15.60 22.61 18.17
C TYR A 652 -15.10 24.06 18.27
N HIS A 653 -15.42 24.91 17.29
CA HIS A 653 -14.90 26.28 17.20
C HIS A 653 -15.93 27.32 17.71
N LEU A 654 -15.73 27.81 18.94
CA LEU A 654 -16.70 28.63 19.68
C LEU A 654 -16.19 30.03 20.08
N ASP A 655 -15.04 30.48 19.56
CA ASP A 655 -14.31 31.68 20.02
C ASP A 655 -15.11 33.00 20.07
N ASP A 656 -16.21 33.10 19.32
CA ASP A 656 -17.08 34.28 19.18
C ASP A 656 -18.51 34.07 19.72
N ILE A 657 -18.80 32.93 20.34
CA ILE A 657 -20.05 32.75 21.10
C ILE A 657 -19.87 33.44 22.46
N ALA A 658 -20.74 34.41 22.76
CA ALA A 658 -20.71 35.12 24.04
C ALA A 658 -20.74 34.14 25.22
N SER A 659 -19.80 34.29 26.16
CA SER A 659 -19.56 33.38 27.29
C SER A 659 -20.66 33.39 28.37
N GLU A 660 -21.85 33.91 28.07
CA GLU A 660 -22.92 34.07 29.06
C GLU A 660 -23.50 32.72 29.50
N ASP A 661 -23.40 31.66 28.67
CA ASP A 661 -23.79 30.29 29.02
C ASP A 661 -22.59 29.34 29.02
N SER A 662 -22.02 29.13 30.22
CA SER A 662 -20.87 28.25 30.52
C SER A 662 -21.03 26.76 30.13
N LEU A 663 -22.17 26.35 29.55
CA LEU A 663 -22.52 24.97 29.20
C LEU A 663 -22.64 24.73 27.69
N THR A 664 -22.53 25.78 26.86
CA THR A 664 -22.85 25.70 25.42
C THR A 664 -21.99 24.65 24.70
N ARG A 665 -20.69 24.61 24.97
CA ARG A 665 -19.79 23.60 24.38
C ARG A 665 -20.22 22.18 24.71
N GLN A 666 -20.56 21.90 25.96
CA GLN A 666 -20.98 20.58 26.41
C GLN A 666 -22.30 20.16 25.77
N GLN A 667 -23.26 21.07 25.68
CA GLN A 667 -24.52 20.82 24.99
C GLN A 667 -24.32 20.49 23.51
N MET A 668 -23.59 21.35 22.78
CA MET A 668 -23.40 21.19 21.34
C MET A 668 -22.63 19.92 20.98
N MET A 669 -21.53 19.64 21.67
CA MET A 669 -20.72 18.45 21.44
C MET A 669 -21.52 17.18 21.77
N ASN A 670 -22.10 17.09 22.97
CA ASN A 670 -22.77 15.86 23.40
C ASN A 670 -24.01 15.57 22.54
N TYR A 671 -24.74 16.61 22.14
CA TYR A 671 -25.88 16.48 21.23
C TYR A 671 -25.44 15.96 19.86
N PHE A 672 -24.38 16.55 19.27
CA PHE A 672 -23.87 16.11 17.98
C PHE A 672 -23.29 14.69 18.04
N ALA A 673 -22.42 14.42 19.02
CA ALA A 673 -21.78 13.13 19.24
C ALA A 673 -22.80 12.00 19.40
N SER A 674 -23.83 12.19 20.24
CA SER A 674 -24.91 11.21 20.44
C SER A 674 -25.62 10.87 19.13
N ARG A 675 -25.93 11.88 18.31
CA ARG A 675 -26.55 11.66 16.99
C ARG A 675 -25.62 10.90 16.05
N THR A 676 -24.35 11.29 15.98
CA THR A 676 -23.33 10.64 15.14
C THR A 676 -23.12 9.18 15.54
N MET A 677 -23.03 8.90 16.84
CA MET A 677 -22.88 7.54 17.36
C MET A 677 -24.10 6.67 17.07
N ARG A 678 -25.32 7.16 17.32
CA ARG A 678 -26.55 6.42 17.04
C ARG A 678 -26.72 6.15 15.55
N LYS A 679 -26.41 7.13 14.70
CA LYS A 679 -26.46 6.96 13.24
C LYS A 679 -25.46 5.90 12.78
N HIS A 680 -24.26 5.93 13.34
CA HIS A 680 -23.24 4.92 13.09
C HIS A 680 -23.69 3.51 13.49
N GLN A 681 -24.20 3.35 14.71
CA GLN A 681 -24.72 2.07 15.22
C GLN A 681 -25.94 1.56 14.42
N GLU A 682 -26.79 2.46 13.93
CA GLU A 682 -27.92 2.12 13.06
C GLU A 682 -27.45 1.56 11.71
N VAL A 683 -26.50 2.24 11.06
CA VAL A 683 -26.03 1.88 9.71
C VAL A 683 -25.11 0.65 9.73
N MET A 684 -24.20 0.57 10.71
CA MET A 684 -23.20 -0.50 10.80
C MET A 684 -23.70 -1.72 11.61
N GLY A 685 -24.86 -1.59 12.24
CA GLY A 685 -25.40 -2.55 13.20
C GLY A 685 -24.78 -2.39 14.58
N SER A 686 -25.56 -2.75 15.61
CA SER A 686 -25.14 -2.62 17.01
C SER A 686 -23.86 -3.44 17.29
N HIS A 687 -22.88 -2.79 17.92
CA HIS A 687 -21.60 -3.40 18.28
C HIS A 687 -20.99 -2.70 19.50
N ARG A 688 -20.03 -3.38 20.15
CA ARG A 688 -19.31 -2.80 21.29
C ARG A 688 -18.37 -1.68 20.86
N TRP A 689 -18.32 -0.63 21.66
CA TRP A 689 -17.54 0.57 21.38
C TRP A 689 -16.87 1.11 22.64
N ILE A 690 -15.87 1.97 22.41
CA ILE A 690 -15.23 2.77 23.44
C ILE A 690 -15.14 4.22 22.94
N ALA A 691 -15.29 5.20 23.84
CA ALA A 691 -15.16 6.62 23.50
C ALA A 691 -14.05 7.27 24.33
N LEU A 692 -13.27 8.17 23.73
CA LEU A 692 -12.30 9.02 24.41
C LEU A 692 -12.75 10.47 24.31
N VAL A 693 -13.10 11.06 25.45
CA VAL A 693 -13.65 12.42 25.56
C VAL A 693 -13.09 13.14 26.78
N GLY A 694 -13.20 14.46 26.80
CA GLY A 694 -12.91 15.28 27.97
C GLY A 694 -13.84 14.96 29.13
N ASN A 695 -13.35 15.16 30.36
CA ASN A 695 -14.11 14.87 31.58
C ASN A 695 -15.52 15.48 31.60
N SER A 696 -15.70 16.68 31.04
CA SER A 696 -16.99 17.38 30.97
C SER A 696 -17.98 16.81 29.94
N HIS A 697 -17.52 15.93 29.05
CA HIS A 697 -18.35 15.26 28.04
C HIS A 697 -18.69 13.81 28.43
N SER A 698 -17.94 13.22 29.38
CA SER A 698 -18.04 11.79 29.72
C SER A 698 -19.36 11.39 30.38
N ASN A 699 -19.73 12.07 31.47
CA ASN A 699 -20.91 11.84 32.31
C ASN A 699 -21.64 13.17 32.58
N VAL A 700 -22.73 13.13 33.36
CA VAL A 700 -23.52 14.33 33.69
C VAL A 700 -22.64 15.46 34.21
N TYR A 701 -22.61 16.56 33.44
CA TYR A 701 -21.81 17.74 33.73
C TYR A 701 -22.64 18.82 34.42
N GLN A 702 -22.12 19.32 35.54
CA GLN A 702 -22.77 20.32 36.42
C GLN A 702 -24.22 20.00 36.80
N GLY A 703 -24.62 18.72 36.78
CA GLY A 703 -25.98 18.28 37.11
C GLY A 703 -27.05 18.63 36.07
N VAL A 704 -26.67 19.19 34.92
CA VAL A 704 -27.63 19.70 33.91
C VAL A 704 -27.44 19.03 32.55
N VAL A 705 -26.20 18.90 32.07
CA VAL A 705 -25.93 18.40 30.72
C VAL A 705 -25.61 16.90 30.79
N PRO A 706 -26.40 16.02 30.18
CA PRO A 706 -26.06 14.59 30.14
C PRO A 706 -24.79 14.36 29.32
N GLY A 707 -23.91 13.49 29.81
CA GLY A 707 -22.70 13.07 29.11
C GLY A 707 -22.99 11.98 28.10
N ILE A 708 -21.96 11.59 27.34
CA ILE A 708 -22.06 10.49 26.37
C ILE A 708 -22.45 9.18 27.06
N ALA A 709 -21.98 8.93 28.29
CA ALA A 709 -22.34 7.72 29.03
C ALA A 709 -23.85 7.67 29.32
N GLU A 710 -24.48 8.78 29.71
CA GLU A 710 -25.93 8.82 29.91
C GLU A 710 -26.70 8.78 28.61
N LEU A 711 -26.25 9.49 27.58
CA LEU A 711 -26.94 9.57 26.29
C LEU A 711 -26.96 8.22 25.56
N GLU A 712 -25.89 7.44 25.66
CA GLU A 712 -25.73 6.18 24.92
C GLU A 712 -25.86 4.92 25.79
N GLY A 713 -26.24 5.05 27.07
CA GLY A 713 -26.40 3.91 27.98
C GLY A 713 -25.09 3.19 28.31
N GLY A 714 -23.97 3.92 28.26
CA GLY A 714 -22.63 3.41 28.55
C GLY A 714 -22.20 3.56 30.01
N ILE A 715 -21.01 3.06 30.34
CA ILE A 715 -20.35 3.28 31.63
C ILE A 715 -19.18 4.25 31.45
N GLY A 716 -19.11 5.28 32.27
CA GLY A 716 -18.07 6.31 32.21
C GLY A 716 -16.94 6.09 33.20
N LEU A 717 -15.70 6.26 32.74
CA LEU A 717 -14.47 6.09 33.49
C LEU A 717 -13.71 7.42 33.51
N ARG A 718 -13.49 8.00 34.69
CA ARG A 718 -12.60 9.14 34.85
C ARG A 718 -11.18 8.64 35.08
N VAL A 719 -10.31 8.83 34.10
CA VAL A 719 -8.93 8.34 34.13
C VAL A 719 -7.99 9.45 34.61
N ILE A 720 -7.08 9.09 35.53
CA ILE A 720 -6.19 10.04 36.19
C ILE A 720 -4.75 9.53 36.13
N ASP A 721 -3.84 10.40 35.70
CA ASP A 721 -2.39 10.21 35.80
C ASP A 721 -1.95 10.23 37.27
N VAL A 722 -1.28 9.18 37.72
CA VAL A 722 -0.61 9.15 39.03
C VAL A 722 0.87 8.76 38.88
N ALA A 723 1.69 9.18 39.84
CA ALA A 723 3.10 8.80 39.87
C ALA A 723 3.25 7.29 40.13
N PRO A 724 4.33 6.64 39.65
CA PRO A 724 4.60 5.24 39.94
C PRO A 724 4.58 4.95 41.45
N GLY A 725 3.95 3.85 41.85
CA GLY A 725 3.72 3.43 43.23
C GLY A 725 2.64 4.18 44.02
N HIS A 726 1.88 5.09 43.39
CA HIS A 726 0.86 5.92 44.06
C HIS A 726 -0.57 5.62 43.63
N SER A 727 -0.79 4.67 42.71
CA SER A 727 -2.14 4.34 42.27
C SER A 727 -2.96 3.68 43.38
N ARG A 728 -4.20 4.15 43.53
CA ARG A 728 -5.24 3.47 44.34
C ARG A 728 -6.11 2.54 43.50
N GLY A 729 -5.78 2.37 42.23
CA GLY A 729 -6.47 1.51 41.27
C GLY A 729 -7.86 2.02 40.90
N VAL A 730 -8.83 1.11 40.83
CA VAL A 730 -10.19 1.38 40.34
C VAL A 730 -11.18 1.49 41.51
N ALA A 731 -12.01 2.53 41.53
CA ALA A 731 -13.06 2.70 42.53
C ALA A 731 -14.27 3.40 41.95
N LEU A 732 -15.42 3.35 42.62
CA LEU A 732 -16.53 4.27 42.31
C LEU A 732 -16.04 5.71 42.41
N ASP A 733 -16.46 6.55 41.48
CA ASP A 733 -15.99 7.94 41.45
C ASP A 733 -16.82 8.82 42.40
N PRO A 734 -16.23 9.39 43.48
CA PRO A 734 -16.91 10.39 44.29
C PRO A 734 -17.07 11.73 43.57
N GLY A 735 -16.39 11.92 42.44
CA GLY A 735 -16.25 13.20 41.74
C GLY A 735 -15.17 14.09 42.36
N GLU A 736 -14.82 15.15 41.65
CA GLU A 736 -13.76 16.09 42.02
C GLU A 736 -14.14 17.52 41.61
N LEU A 737 -13.73 18.51 42.41
CA LEU A 737 -13.82 19.91 42.03
C LEU A 737 -12.51 20.32 41.37
N VAL A 738 -12.58 20.65 40.09
CA VAL A 738 -11.45 21.14 39.29
C VAL A 738 -11.64 22.62 38.97
N SER A 739 -10.55 23.38 38.95
CA SER A 739 -10.58 24.74 38.44
C SER A 739 -10.84 24.72 36.93
N GLY A 740 -11.84 25.49 36.47
CA GLY A 740 -12.05 25.71 35.04
C GLY A 740 -10.92 26.55 34.42
N ASP A 741 -10.85 26.56 33.09
CA ASP A 741 -9.89 27.39 32.36
C ASP A 741 -10.19 28.88 32.59
N ILE A 742 -9.31 29.52 33.36
CA ILE A 742 -9.19 30.98 33.55
C ILE A 742 -10.39 31.61 34.28
N GLY A 743 -10.39 31.51 35.61
CA GLY A 743 -11.31 32.21 36.51
C GLY A 743 -11.64 31.36 37.74
N ALA A 744 -11.94 31.98 38.88
CA ALA A 744 -12.11 31.32 40.19
C ALA A 744 -13.34 30.37 40.31
N PHE A 745 -13.87 29.84 39.21
CA PHE A 745 -15.01 28.91 39.20
C PHE A 745 -14.51 27.47 39.29
N GLN A 746 -14.92 26.79 40.37
CA GLN A 746 -14.73 25.35 40.53
C GLN A 746 -15.87 24.61 39.85
N VAL A 747 -15.52 23.63 39.03
CA VAL A 747 -16.45 22.79 38.30
C VAL A 747 -16.37 21.38 38.86
N HIS A 748 -17.52 20.77 39.13
CA HIS A 748 -17.58 19.38 39.57
C HIS A 748 -17.58 18.43 38.37
N ILE A 749 -16.57 17.56 38.31
CA ILE A 749 -16.47 16.46 37.33
C ILE A 749 -16.61 15.12 38.04
N LYS A 750 -17.29 14.17 37.41
CA LYS A 750 -17.54 12.85 37.99
C LYS A 750 -17.79 11.84 36.88
N GLY A 751 -17.15 10.67 36.96
CA GLY A 751 -17.47 9.47 36.19
C GLY A 751 -18.33 8.46 36.98
N ASP A 752 -18.55 7.27 36.43
CA ASP A 752 -19.08 6.15 37.22
C ASP A 752 -17.97 5.51 38.06
N TYR A 753 -16.80 5.32 37.45
CA TYR A 753 -15.58 4.87 38.12
C TYR A 753 -14.43 5.84 37.95
N ARG A 754 -13.58 5.93 38.97
CA ARG A 754 -12.27 6.57 38.93
C ARG A 754 -11.21 5.49 38.69
N VAL A 755 -10.35 5.72 37.71
CA VAL A 755 -9.25 4.82 37.36
C VAL A 755 -7.93 5.60 37.48
N GLU A 756 -7.12 5.26 38.49
CA GLU A 756 -5.79 5.86 38.67
C GLU A 756 -4.73 4.99 37.99
N MET A 757 -4.00 5.55 37.02
CA MET A 757 -2.97 4.83 36.29
C MET A 757 -1.60 5.46 36.44
N GLU A 758 -0.63 4.58 36.73
CA GLU A 758 0.75 4.97 36.89
C GLU A 758 1.38 5.30 35.54
N VAL A 759 1.87 6.52 35.41
CA VAL A 759 2.60 6.98 34.23
C VAL A 759 3.99 7.45 34.63
N LEU A 760 5.00 7.00 33.89
CA LEU A 760 6.34 7.52 34.00
C LEU A 760 6.33 8.95 33.48
N ARG A 761 6.03 9.91 34.36
CA ARG A 761 6.44 11.27 34.10
C ARG A 761 7.96 11.27 34.24
N VAL A 762 8.67 11.30 33.12
CA VAL A 762 9.98 11.96 33.14
C VAL A 762 9.66 13.31 33.75
N ARG A 763 10.18 13.56 34.96
CA ARG A 763 10.34 14.92 35.39
C ARG A 763 11.18 15.51 34.27
N ASP A 764 10.54 16.21 33.34
CA ASP A 764 11.21 17.38 32.82
C ASP A 764 11.84 18.01 34.05
N ALA A 765 13.13 18.27 33.98
CA ALA A 765 13.75 19.18 34.91
C ALA A 765 13.16 20.59 34.71
N VAL A 766 11.83 20.74 34.66
CA VAL A 766 11.16 21.77 35.44
C VAL A 766 11.55 21.46 36.89
N ARG A 767 12.72 22.00 37.28
CA ARG A 767 12.87 22.60 38.60
C ARG A 767 11.48 23.15 38.97
N PRO A 768 10.94 22.92 40.18
CA PRO A 768 9.76 23.68 40.59
C PRO A 768 10.06 25.11 40.17
N PRO A 769 9.24 25.73 39.29
CA PRO A 769 9.66 26.96 38.66
C PRO A 769 10.08 27.83 39.83
N GLN A 770 11.36 28.23 39.85
CA GLN A 770 11.65 29.48 40.50
C GLN A 770 10.61 30.40 39.87
N PRO A 771 9.65 30.93 40.65
CA PRO A 771 8.59 31.73 40.09
C PRO A 771 9.30 32.71 39.17
N LEU A 772 8.98 32.64 37.87
CA LEU A 772 9.69 33.41 36.86
C LEU A 772 9.80 34.82 37.43
N THR A 773 11.03 35.33 37.52
CA THR A 773 11.22 36.65 38.12
C THR A 773 10.33 37.62 37.34
N LEU A 774 9.95 38.72 37.96
CA LEU A 774 9.04 39.69 37.33
C LEU A 774 9.54 40.13 35.94
N GLU A 775 10.86 40.17 35.77
CA GLU A 775 11.59 40.45 34.53
C GLU A 775 11.46 39.37 33.46
N GLN A 776 11.31 38.11 33.86
CA GLN A 776 11.09 36.98 32.96
C GLN A 776 9.63 36.85 32.54
N ARG A 777 8.68 37.14 33.45
CA ARG A 777 7.24 37.19 33.12
C ARG A 777 6.94 38.36 32.17
N LEU A 778 7.55 39.51 32.42
CA LEU A 778 7.43 40.68 31.56
C LEU A 778 8.62 40.72 30.59
N ALA A 779 8.78 39.71 29.74
CA ALA A 779 9.98 39.54 28.91
C ALA A 779 10.20 40.64 27.86
N ARG A 780 9.12 41.27 27.38
CA ARG A 780 9.16 42.29 26.32
C ARG A 780 8.46 43.58 26.77
N PRO A 781 8.94 44.75 26.33
CA PRO A 781 8.19 45.99 26.49
C PRO A 781 6.78 45.86 25.93
N GLY A 782 5.80 46.39 26.66
CA GLY A 782 4.38 46.26 26.33
C GLY A 782 3.66 45.13 27.06
N MET A 783 4.36 44.26 27.79
CA MET A 783 3.71 43.26 28.65
C MET A 783 3.26 43.87 29.98
N PHE A 784 2.12 43.44 30.52
CA PHE A 784 1.66 43.80 31.87
C PHE A 784 1.00 42.62 32.60
N LEU A 785 0.87 42.72 33.92
CA LEU A 785 0.15 41.80 34.77
C LEU A 785 -0.50 42.54 35.94
N VAL A 786 -1.47 41.91 36.59
CA VAL A 786 -2.11 42.46 37.79
C VAL A 786 -1.57 41.71 39.01
N GLU A 787 -0.96 42.45 39.94
CA GLU A 787 -0.55 41.92 41.25
C GLU A 787 -1.53 42.37 42.33
N GLN A 788 -1.89 41.46 43.24
CA GLN A 788 -2.64 41.78 44.45
C GLN A 788 -1.64 41.96 45.61
N GLY A 789 -1.54 43.18 46.12
CA GLY A 789 -0.65 43.52 47.24
C GLY A 789 -1.16 43.00 48.60
N LYS A 790 -0.33 43.12 49.64
CA LYS A 790 -0.65 42.66 51.01
C LYS A 790 -1.90 43.31 51.63
N ASP A 791 -2.31 44.46 51.13
CA ASP A 791 -3.49 45.20 51.61
C ASP A 791 -4.70 45.05 50.66
N ASN A 792 -4.73 43.99 49.84
CA ASN A 792 -5.71 43.79 48.75
C ASN A 792 -5.69 44.87 47.65
N LEU A 793 -4.73 45.79 47.68
CA LEU A 793 -4.54 46.81 46.66
C LEU A 793 -4.03 46.19 45.36
N GLN A 794 -4.84 46.26 44.31
CA GLN A 794 -4.48 45.78 42.98
C GLN A 794 -3.49 46.75 42.32
N THR A 795 -2.46 46.21 41.68
CA THR A 795 -1.37 46.98 41.06
C THR A 795 -1.11 46.47 39.65
N ILE A 796 -1.12 47.37 38.68
CA ILE A 796 -0.70 47.07 37.31
C ILE A 796 0.82 47.11 37.23
N VAL A 797 1.42 45.95 36.96
CA VAL A 797 2.86 45.81 36.79
C VAL A 797 3.17 45.59 35.32
N HIS A 798 3.97 46.45 34.70
CA HIS A 798 4.28 46.33 33.27
C HIS A 798 5.72 46.68 32.95
N ARG A 799 6.20 46.19 31.81
CA ARG A 799 7.50 46.58 31.26
C ARG A 799 7.34 47.69 30.24
N ALA A 800 7.91 48.85 30.55
CA ALA A 800 7.89 50.00 29.67
C ALA A 800 8.94 49.89 28.56
N ARG A 801 8.88 50.79 27.56
CA ARG A 801 9.82 50.84 26.42
C ARG A 801 11.26 51.14 26.82
N ASP A 802 11.47 51.79 27.95
CA ASP A 802 12.78 51.98 28.57
C ASP A 802 13.33 50.70 29.22
N THR A 803 12.61 49.57 29.09
CA THR A 803 12.90 48.23 29.62
C THR A 803 12.74 48.06 31.13
N TRP A 804 12.41 49.14 31.84
CA TRP A 804 12.14 49.12 33.27
C TRP A 804 10.75 48.57 33.56
N ILE A 805 10.62 47.92 34.71
CA ILE A 805 9.34 47.43 35.22
C ILE A 805 8.78 48.49 36.15
N HIS A 806 7.54 48.88 35.89
CA HIS A 806 6.83 49.84 36.72
C HIS A 806 5.60 49.21 37.35
N ARG A 807 5.35 49.60 38.59
CA ARG A 807 4.18 49.23 39.39
C ARG A 807 3.29 50.48 39.50
N THR A 808 2.03 50.36 39.08
CA THR A 808 1.06 51.46 39.09
C THR A 808 -0.15 51.01 39.89
N PRO A 809 -0.39 51.58 41.08
CA PRO A 809 -1.54 51.20 41.91
C PRO A 809 -2.86 51.53 41.21
N VAL A 810 -3.85 50.66 41.36
CA VAL A 810 -5.25 50.95 41.01
C VAL A 810 -5.90 51.64 42.20
N LEU A 811 -6.37 52.86 42.00
CA LEU A 811 -6.99 53.69 43.03
C LEU A 811 -8.51 53.72 42.84
N VAL A 812 -9.24 54.00 43.91
CA VAL A 812 -10.70 54.15 43.88
C VAL A 812 -11.05 55.60 44.17
N ASN A 813 -11.90 56.21 43.35
CA ASN A 813 -12.35 57.58 43.56
C ASN A 813 -13.53 57.66 44.56
N ALA A 814 -14.02 58.87 44.85
CA ALA A 814 -15.13 59.07 45.80
C ALA A 814 -16.43 58.38 45.35
N GLU A 815 -16.58 58.09 44.05
CA GLU A 815 -17.71 57.43 43.43
C GLU A 815 -17.55 55.89 43.35
N GLY A 816 -16.48 55.32 43.89
CA GLY A 816 -16.24 53.87 43.88
C GLY A 816 -15.66 53.31 42.57
N LYS A 817 -15.29 54.16 41.61
CA LYS A 817 -14.70 53.76 40.32
C LYS A 817 -13.17 53.65 40.38
N LEU A 818 -12.63 52.73 39.58
CA LEU A 818 -11.20 52.46 39.51
C LEU A 818 -10.49 53.47 38.60
N TYR A 819 -9.31 53.96 38.97
CA TYR A 819 -8.49 54.82 38.12
C TYR A 819 -6.99 54.61 38.35
N LEU A 820 -6.17 55.09 37.40
CA LEU A 820 -4.70 54.98 37.44
C LEU A 820 -4.03 56.35 37.40
N GLU A 821 -3.03 56.55 38.25
CA GLU A 821 -2.13 57.71 38.20
C GLU A 821 -0.84 57.40 37.44
N ARG A 822 -0.87 57.60 36.12
CA ARG A 822 0.32 57.43 35.28
C ARG A 822 0.33 58.37 34.07
N VAL A 823 1.02 59.50 34.21
CA VAL A 823 1.14 60.55 33.18
C VAL A 823 1.60 60.03 31.81
N ARG A 824 2.43 58.98 31.76
CA ARG A 824 2.90 58.35 30.51
C ARG A 824 1.84 57.52 29.78
N TRP A 825 0.66 57.33 30.36
CA TRP A 825 -0.50 56.67 29.77
C TRP A 825 -1.67 57.66 29.64
N PRO A 826 -1.57 58.67 28.77
CA PRO A 826 -2.52 59.79 28.72
C PRO A 826 -3.96 59.37 28.41
N ARG A 827 -4.18 58.20 27.81
CA ARG A 827 -5.51 57.66 27.48
C ARG A 827 -6.24 57.00 28.65
N ILE A 828 -5.56 56.73 29.76
CA ILE A 828 -6.15 56.04 30.93
C ILE A 828 -5.72 56.69 32.26
N HIS A 829 -4.92 57.75 32.19
CA HIS A 829 -4.50 58.52 33.36
C HIS A 829 -5.67 59.33 33.94
N LEU A 830 -6.00 59.10 35.21
CA LEU A 830 -7.11 59.74 35.94
C LEU A 830 -8.48 59.52 35.28
N ILE A 831 -8.62 58.49 34.44
CA ILE A 831 -9.89 58.10 33.85
C ILE A 831 -10.56 57.06 34.76
N PRO A 832 -11.82 57.25 35.16
CA PRO A 832 -12.54 56.28 35.98
C PRO A 832 -13.11 55.12 35.14
N PHE A 833 -12.96 53.89 35.64
CA PHE A 833 -13.45 52.63 35.09
C PHE A 833 -14.40 51.95 36.08
N ASP A 834 -15.42 51.26 35.56
CA ASP A 834 -16.45 50.63 36.40
C ASP A 834 -15.93 49.40 37.16
N ASP A 835 -15.01 48.65 36.56
CA ASP A 835 -14.37 47.47 37.15
C ASP A 835 -12.97 47.22 36.57
N MET A 836 -12.31 46.15 37.03
CA MET A 836 -10.98 45.77 36.58
C MET A 836 -10.94 45.29 35.14
N ASP A 837 -12.02 44.69 34.63
CA ASP A 837 -12.07 44.17 33.27
C ASP A 837 -12.13 45.32 32.26
N ALA A 838 -12.91 46.36 32.56
CA ALA A 838 -12.93 47.60 31.79
C ALA A 838 -11.56 48.29 31.78
N LEU A 839 -10.84 48.27 32.91
CA LEU A 839 -9.50 48.84 33.01
C LEU A 839 -8.44 48.01 32.23
N VAL A 840 -8.51 46.67 32.33
CA VAL A 840 -7.65 45.75 31.58
C VAL A 840 -7.86 45.90 30.08
N LYS A 841 -9.11 45.95 29.63
CA LYS A 841 -9.46 46.17 28.22
C LYS A 841 -8.87 47.49 27.70
N ALA A 842 -8.96 48.57 28.48
CA ALA A 842 -8.36 49.85 28.11
C ALA A 842 -6.82 49.80 28.03
N LEU A 843 -6.16 48.99 28.84
CA LEU A 843 -4.70 48.73 28.75
C LEU A 843 -4.36 47.96 27.47
N GLU A 844 -5.17 46.97 27.09
CA GLU A 844 -4.99 46.19 25.86
C GLU A 844 -5.19 47.03 24.58
N GLU A 845 -6.18 47.93 24.57
CA GLU A 845 -6.40 48.91 23.50
C GLU A 845 -5.21 49.88 23.32
N MET A 846 -4.35 50.01 24.33
CA MET A 846 -3.08 50.74 24.25
C MET A 846 -1.91 49.89 23.71
N ASN A 847 -2.18 48.70 23.18
CA ASN A 847 -1.22 47.69 22.74
C ASN A 847 -0.36 47.13 23.89
N LEU A 848 -0.91 47.06 25.11
CA LEU A 848 -0.30 46.28 26.17
C LEU A 848 -0.83 44.84 26.11
N THR A 849 0.02 43.86 26.39
CA THR A 849 -0.35 42.44 26.40
C THR A 849 -0.37 41.95 27.83
N GLN A 850 -1.52 41.47 28.32
CA GLN A 850 -1.60 40.89 29.64
C GLN A 850 -0.85 39.55 29.67
N ILE A 851 -0.05 39.34 30.72
CA ILE A 851 0.71 38.11 30.98
C ILE A 851 0.30 37.63 32.38
N GLY A 852 -0.67 36.73 32.43
CA GLY A 852 -1.17 36.17 33.68
C GLY A 852 -2.07 35.02 33.39
#